data_AF-J9FLT8-F1
#
_entry.id   AF-J9FLT8-F1
#
_cell.length_a   1.000
_cell.length_b   1.000
_cell.length_c   1.000
_cell.angle_alpha   90.00
_cell.angle_beta   90.00
_cell.angle_gamma   90.00
#
_symmetry.space_group_name_H-M   'P 1'
#
loop_
_entity.id
_entity.type
_entity.pdbx_description
1 polymer ?
#
loop_
_entity_poly.entity_id
_entity_poly.type
_entity_poly.pdbx_seq_one_letter_code
_entity_poly.pdbx_strand_id
1 'polypeptide(L)'
;MYTPRWAHTDDNHAWVEAWADGKWYFLGACEPEPVLNLGWFNAPASRGMLMHTKVFGRYEGPEEVMAVTPSYTEINVIDNYAPTAKAVVVVKDVDGRIVEGAQVDFKVYNYAEFFTVATKTTDKNGCASLTAGKGDMLVWASKDGRFGYAKCSFGKDKELTLVLSKQEGETYKVDLDIVPPVEGANLPEVSDEQRQENDARMAQEDAIRNAYVATMMDEKKAVEALKPFGLKGNSLAKSIQMLVASRGNYQTLLDFFQFAHEQGKAEHAAALLNVLSEKDWRDVPLEVLKDHFVHTAMKEGMSLEDWSVLANPRVDVEMLTPYRSFFLNQFSKEEAAAFVESPAQLVDWCIEHIEVDNALNVQRIPVSPVGVWKARKADERSRNIFFVSVARSLGIYAQIDAVTGKVQYVEPRDGKLYDVNFAVRSLNRVPTGTLKAAYRPIKSLSDPKYYSHFTLSKFKDGRFQLLSYDEGDVDMGGGATWGNLLKEGLRLDVGYYMLITGTRMASGAVLSQISFFTIEEGKETKVQLVMRESKDQVQVIGNFNSESLFQPVGEQTSAESLLQACGRGYFVVGVLGVGQEPTNHALRDIAALRGEFEKWGRQMVLLFPSEEQYKKFRPEEFPGLPSTIQYGIDIDNSIQKQIYETMKLSSKNTLPMFIIADTFNRVVFVSQGYTIGLGEQLMKVVHGL
;
A
#
# COMPACT_ATOMS: atom_id res chain seq x y z
N MET A 1 -15.74 8.34 1.63
CA MET A 1 -15.14 8.22 2.97
C MET A 1 -13.77 7.59 2.85
N TYR A 2 -12.83 7.97 3.70
CA TYR A 2 -11.47 7.43 3.63
C TYR A 2 -10.85 7.29 5.02
N THR A 3 -10.21 6.15 5.26
CA THR A 3 -9.21 6.00 6.32
C THR A 3 -7.82 6.03 5.67
N PRO A 4 -6.96 7.01 6.00
CA PRO A 4 -5.63 7.09 5.44
C PRO A 4 -4.79 5.85 5.66
N ARG A 5 -4.87 5.29 6.87
CA ARG A 5 -4.14 4.10 7.32
C ARG A 5 -4.89 3.46 8.49
N TRP A 6 -4.99 2.14 8.51
CA TRP A 6 -5.42 1.42 9.69
C TRP A 6 -4.32 1.40 10.76
N ALA A 7 -4.71 1.42 12.03
CA ALA A 7 -3.74 1.27 13.13
C ALA A 7 -3.44 -0.20 13.46
N HIS A 8 -4.40 -1.09 13.20
CA HIS A 8 -4.35 -2.50 13.61
C HIS A 8 -3.80 -3.43 12.51
N THR A 9 -3.74 -2.98 11.26
CA THR A 9 -3.20 -3.72 10.10
C THR A 9 -2.53 -2.77 9.12
N ASP A 10 -1.65 -3.27 8.27
CA ASP A 10 -0.95 -2.50 7.24
C ASP A 10 -1.81 -2.39 5.97
N ASP A 11 -2.77 -1.47 5.99
CA ASP A 11 -3.58 -1.09 4.82
C ASP A 11 -4.19 0.31 4.95
N ASN A 12 -4.89 0.75 3.92
CA ASN A 12 -5.85 1.84 3.92
C ASN A 12 -7.19 1.37 3.36
N HIS A 13 -8.25 2.19 3.46
CA HIS A 13 -9.49 1.83 2.81
C HIS A 13 -10.37 3.04 2.51
N ALA A 14 -11.19 2.93 1.46
CA ALA A 14 -12.19 3.92 1.09
C ALA A 14 -13.52 3.22 0.81
N TRP A 15 -14.61 3.85 1.23
CA TRP A 15 -15.97 3.37 0.94
C TRP A 15 -16.92 4.54 0.70
N VAL A 16 -18.12 4.21 0.24
CA VAL A 16 -19.15 5.17 -0.14
C VAL A 16 -20.19 5.27 0.97
N GLU A 17 -20.56 6.51 1.30
CA GLU A 17 -21.73 6.82 2.10
C GLU A 17 -22.83 7.43 1.22
N ALA A 18 -24.08 7.15 1.57
CA ALA A 18 -25.27 7.73 1.00
C ALA A 18 -26.12 8.37 2.11
N TRP A 19 -26.68 9.55 1.82
CA TRP A 19 -27.64 10.20 2.71
C TRP A 19 -29.05 9.70 2.39
N ALA A 20 -29.70 9.09 3.36
CA ALA A 20 -31.10 8.65 3.26
C ALA A 20 -31.80 8.88 4.59
N ASP A 21 -33.10 9.18 4.55
CA ASP A 21 -33.95 9.31 5.75
C ASP A 21 -33.37 10.19 6.88
N GLY A 22 -32.62 11.25 6.52
CA GLY A 22 -32.05 12.19 7.47
C GLY A 22 -30.80 11.71 8.20
N LYS A 23 -30.14 10.64 7.74
CA LYS A 23 -28.84 10.19 8.27
C LYS A 23 -27.92 9.60 7.19
N TRP A 24 -26.64 9.54 7.51
CA TRP A 24 -25.64 8.86 6.67
C TRP A 24 -25.72 7.35 6.85
N TYR A 25 -25.55 6.64 5.73
CA TYR A 25 -25.38 5.20 5.67
C TYR A 25 -24.20 4.85 4.78
N PHE A 26 -23.51 3.75 5.03
CA PHE A 26 -22.51 3.23 4.09
C PHE A 26 -22.98 1.97 3.36
N LEU A 27 -22.31 1.71 2.23
CA LEU A 27 -22.48 0.54 1.37
C LEU A 27 -21.29 -0.41 1.52
N GLY A 28 -21.47 -1.71 1.30
CA GLY A 28 -20.47 -2.78 1.50
C GLY A 28 -19.22 -2.77 0.59
N ALA A 29 -18.93 -1.67 -0.12
CA ALA A 29 -17.69 -1.43 -0.89
C ALA A 29 -17.28 -2.58 -1.85
N CYS A 30 -17.92 -2.63 -3.02
CA CYS A 30 -17.75 -3.68 -4.05
C CYS A 30 -18.24 -5.09 -3.64
N GLU A 31 -18.69 -5.27 -2.40
CA GLU A 31 -19.46 -6.43 -1.94
C GLU A 31 -20.84 -5.98 -1.48
N PRO A 32 -21.89 -6.08 -2.32
CA PRO A 32 -23.22 -5.63 -1.93
C PRO A 32 -23.77 -6.51 -0.80
N GLU A 33 -24.10 -5.87 0.32
CA GLU A 33 -24.75 -6.48 1.47
C GLU A 33 -26.28 -6.26 1.42
N PRO A 34 -27.09 -7.15 2.03
CA PRO A 34 -28.55 -7.07 1.96
C PRO A 34 -29.14 -5.83 2.64
N VAL A 35 -28.36 -5.15 3.48
CA VAL A 35 -28.76 -3.97 4.25
C VAL A 35 -27.65 -2.91 4.25
N LEU A 36 -28.04 -1.66 4.46
CA LEU A 36 -27.10 -0.56 4.65
C LEU A 36 -26.33 -0.69 5.97
N ASN A 37 -25.18 -0.03 6.07
CA ASN A 37 -24.27 -0.10 7.23
C ASN A 37 -23.72 -1.51 7.52
N LEU A 38 -23.66 -2.35 6.49
CA LEU A 38 -23.02 -3.64 6.54
C LEU A 38 -21.99 -3.74 5.41
N GLY A 39 -20.82 -4.25 5.76
CA GLY A 39 -19.70 -4.54 4.87
C GLY A 39 -18.63 -5.30 5.63
N TRP A 40 -17.72 -5.93 4.89
CA TRP A 40 -16.59 -6.66 5.49
C TRP A 40 -15.71 -5.76 6.37
N PHE A 41 -15.70 -4.45 6.11
CA PHE A 41 -14.88 -3.47 6.81
C PHE A 41 -15.49 -2.94 8.12
N ASN A 42 -16.68 -3.35 8.56
CA ASN A 42 -17.27 -2.88 9.83
C ASN A 42 -16.31 -3.07 11.03
N ALA A 43 -15.73 -4.27 11.16
CA ALA A 43 -14.78 -4.62 12.21
C ALA A 43 -13.51 -3.73 12.17
N PRO A 44 -12.75 -3.67 11.05
CA PRO A 44 -11.57 -2.81 10.98
C PRO A 44 -11.93 -1.32 11.12
N ALA A 45 -13.08 -0.88 10.60
CA ALA A 45 -13.57 0.50 10.77
C ALA A 45 -13.76 0.88 12.24
N SER A 46 -14.33 -0.01 13.06
CA SER A 46 -14.48 0.22 14.51
C SER A 46 -13.15 0.39 15.25
N ARG A 47 -12.04 0.02 14.60
CA ARG A 47 -10.67 0.09 15.10
C ARG A 47 -9.84 1.19 14.43
N GLY A 48 -10.50 2.09 13.69
CA GLY A 48 -9.87 3.22 13.02
C GLY A 48 -9.42 4.28 14.03
N MET A 49 -8.29 4.94 13.74
CA MET A 49 -7.85 6.09 14.51
C MET A 49 -8.38 7.41 13.94
N LEU A 50 -8.54 7.50 12.62
CA LEU A 50 -9.08 8.67 11.92
C LEU A 50 -9.82 8.20 10.67
N MET A 51 -10.99 8.80 10.44
CA MET A 51 -11.71 8.70 9.17
C MET A 51 -12.15 10.10 8.81
N HIS A 52 -11.92 10.49 7.57
CA HIS A 52 -12.21 11.84 7.11
C HIS A 52 -12.87 11.82 5.74
N THR A 53 -13.50 12.94 5.43
CA THR A 53 -14.04 13.21 4.10
C THR A 53 -13.85 14.68 3.76
N LYS A 54 -13.98 14.99 2.47
CA LYS A 54 -13.88 16.35 1.95
C LYS A 54 -15.28 16.84 1.58
N VAL A 55 -15.69 17.95 2.18
CA VAL A 55 -16.89 18.69 1.80
C VAL A 55 -16.48 19.83 0.89
N PHE A 56 -16.94 19.84 -0.36
CA PHE A 56 -16.63 20.92 -1.29
C PHE A 56 -17.27 22.23 -0.83
N GLY A 57 -16.47 23.30 -0.77
CA GLY A 57 -16.89 24.63 -0.30
C GLY A 57 -16.83 24.82 1.22
N ARG A 58 -17.62 25.81 1.69
CA ARG A 58 -17.69 26.21 3.10
C ARG A 58 -18.56 25.22 3.86
N TYR A 59 -18.03 24.72 4.98
CA TYR A 59 -18.72 23.80 5.87
C TYR A 59 -18.95 24.42 7.24
N GLU A 60 -20.19 24.35 7.74
CA GLU A 60 -20.61 24.86 9.06
C GLU A 60 -21.34 23.77 9.87
N GLY A 61 -21.16 22.50 9.51
CA GLY A 61 -21.72 21.38 10.25
C GLY A 61 -20.96 21.10 11.56
N PRO A 62 -21.47 20.16 12.37
CA PRO A 62 -20.95 19.89 13.70
C PRO A 62 -19.64 19.08 13.74
N GLU A 63 -19.27 18.41 12.63
CA GLU A 63 -18.07 17.57 12.56
C GLU A 63 -16.78 18.38 12.76
N GLU A 64 -15.78 17.77 13.42
CA GLU A 64 -14.51 18.43 13.70
C GLU A 64 -13.78 18.78 12.39
N VAL A 65 -13.52 20.07 12.18
CA VAL A 65 -12.80 20.55 11.01
C VAL A 65 -11.31 20.20 11.12
N MET A 66 -10.84 19.43 10.15
CA MET A 66 -9.46 19.00 10.04
C MET A 66 -8.60 20.05 9.36
N ALA A 67 -9.03 20.50 8.19
CA ALA A 67 -8.39 21.54 7.40
C ALA A 67 -9.46 22.32 6.60
N VAL A 68 -9.21 23.60 6.36
CA VAL A 68 -10.02 24.44 5.48
C VAL A 68 -9.15 24.90 4.32
N THR A 69 -9.63 24.69 3.10
CA THR A 69 -9.00 25.19 1.88
C THR A 69 -9.98 26.08 1.12
N PRO A 70 -9.53 26.84 0.09
CA PRO A 70 -10.44 27.61 -0.74
C PRO A 70 -11.48 26.76 -1.51
N SER A 71 -11.24 25.46 -1.72
CA SER A 71 -12.11 24.60 -2.54
C SER A 71 -12.85 23.50 -1.75
N TYR A 72 -12.34 23.10 -0.59
CA TYR A 72 -13.00 22.12 0.28
C TYR A 72 -12.63 22.31 1.75
N THR A 73 -13.52 21.84 2.63
CA THR A 73 -13.27 21.63 4.05
C THR A 73 -13.11 20.14 4.29
N GLU A 74 -12.02 19.75 4.94
CA GLU A 74 -11.81 18.38 5.39
C GLU A 74 -12.37 18.22 6.80
N ILE A 75 -13.20 17.21 7.01
CA ILE A 75 -13.90 16.98 8.27
C ILE A 75 -13.62 15.57 8.80
N ASN A 76 -13.56 15.47 10.11
CA ASN A 76 -13.40 14.22 10.83
C ASN A 76 -14.76 13.58 11.10
N VAL A 77 -14.89 12.31 10.74
CA VAL A 77 -16.16 11.56 10.73
C VAL A 77 -16.00 10.20 11.42
N ILE A 78 -14.89 10.01 12.15
CA ILE A 78 -14.59 8.78 12.89
C ILE A 78 -15.66 8.42 13.93
N ASP A 79 -16.40 9.40 14.46
CA ASP A 79 -17.49 9.20 15.44
C ASP A 79 -18.62 8.32 14.89
N ASN A 80 -18.77 8.22 13.56
CA ASN A 80 -19.76 7.36 12.94
C ASN A 80 -19.39 5.86 13.03
N TYR A 81 -18.13 5.55 13.33
CA TYR A 81 -17.56 4.20 13.17
C TYR A 81 -16.95 3.64 14.45
N ALA A 82 -16.35 4.47 15.29
CA ALA A 82 -15.59 4.02 16.45
C ALA A 82 -15.79 4.93 17.67
N PRO A 83 -15.66 4.42 18.90
CA PRO A 83 -15.56 5.25 20.08
C PRO A 83 -14.33 6.16 20.03
N THR A 84 -14.53 7.45 20.29
CA THR A 84 -13.47 8.46 20.20
C THR A 84 -13.11 9.08 21.54
N ALA A 85 -11.99 9.79 21.54
CA ALA A 85 -11.62 10.72 22.58
C ALA A 85 -10.83 11.89 21.97
N LYS A 86 -10.91 13.05 22.64
CA LYS A 86 -10.11 14.23 22.29
C LYS A 86 -8.86 14.31 23.16
N ALA A 87 -7.72 14.58 22.54
CA ALA A 87 -6.47 14.89 23.23
C ALA A 87 -5.97 16.29 22.86
N VAL A 88 -5.45 17.03 23.84
CA VAL A 88 -4.82 18.35 23.66
C VAL A 88 -3.31 18.20 23.76
N VAL A 89 -2.58 18.73 22.79
CA VAL A 89 -1.12 18.75 22.74
C VAL A 89 -0.65 20.15 23.07
N VAL A 90 0.16 20.29 24.12
CA VAL A 90 0.79 21.56 24.53
C VAL A 90 2.26 21.52 24.13
N VAL A 91 2.69 22.42 23.24
CA VAL A 91 4.07 22.48 22.75
C VAL A 91 4.86 23.53 23.53
N LYS A 92 6.02 23.12 24.05
CA LYS A 92 6.95 23.98 24.78
C LYS A 92 8.35 23.94 24.17
N ASP A 93 9.10 25.02 24.35
CA ASP A 93 10.53 25.05 24.08
C ASP A 93 11.33 24.43 25.24
N VAL A 94 12.66 24.37 25.07
CA VAL A 94 13.57 23.82 26.09
C VAL A 94 13.60 24.62 27.40
N ASP A 95 13.15 25.88 27.37
CA ASP A 95 13.04 26.75 28.55
C ASP A 95 11.66 26.63 29.24
N GLY A 96 10.78 25.75 28.72
CA GLY A 96 9.43 25.52 29.24
C GLY A 96 8.40 26.57 28.82
N ARG A 97 8.73 27.46 27.87
CA ARG A 97 7.79 28.46 27.33
C ARG A 97 6.91 27.85 26.27
N ILE A 98 5.66 28.30 26.19
CA ILE A 98 4.71 27.85 25.15
C ILE A 98 5.17 28.28 23.76
N VAL A 99 4.91 27.43 22.76
CA VAL A 99 5.30 27.68 21.37
C VAL A 99 4.05 27.81 20.50
N GLU A 100 3.66 29.04 20.17
CA GLU A 100 2.64 29.35 19.16
C GLU A 100 3.15 29.00 17.75
N GLY A 101 2.28 28.54 16.85
CA GLY A 101 2.63 28.30 15.45
C GLY A 101 3.56 27.10 15.21
N ALA A 102 3.76 26.23 16.19
CA ALA A 102 4.43 24.95 15.98
C ALA A 102 3.53 24.01 15.18
N GLN A 103 4.14 23.24 14.28
CA GLN A 103 3.43 22.21 13.53
C GLN A 103 3.33 20.95 14.38
N VAL A 104 2.15 20.35 14.48
CA VAL A 104 1.87 19.14 15.26
C VAL A 104 1.27 18.07 14.34
N ASP A 105 2.02 16.99 14.14
CA ASP A 105 1.62 15.84 13.35
C ASP A 105 1.16 14.70 14.24
N PHE A 106 -0.02 14.19 13.96
CA PHE A 106 -0.57 12.99 14.55
C PHE A 106 -0.33 11.83 13.60
N LYS A 107 0.42 10.81 14.07
CA LYS A 107 0.95 9.74 13.22
C LYS A 107 0.50 8.36 13.67
N VAL A 108 0.05 7.56 12.71
CA VAL A 108 -0.38 6.16 12.89
C VAL A 108 0.74 5.24 12.42
N TYR A 109 1.04 4.19 13.19
CA TYR A 109 1.96 3.15 12.73
C TYR A 109 1.27 2.29 11.65
N ASN A 110 1.83 2.27 10.45
CA ASN A 110 1.37 1.46 9.31
C ASN A 110 2.50 1.36 8.27
N TYR A 111 2.63 0.21 7.60
CA TYR A 111 3.72 -0.11 6.69
C TYR A 111 5.11 0.14 7.27
N ALA A 112 5.32 -0.24 8.54
CA ALA A 112 6.55 0.02 9.29
C ALA A 112 6.99 1.49 9.27
N GLU A 113 6.05 2.42 9.15
CA GLU A 113 6.23 3.87 9.18
C GLU A 113 5.27 4.49 10.23
N PHE A 114 5.61 5.63 10.81
CA PHE A 114 4.65 6.50 11.49
C PHE A 114 4.09 7.53 10.49
N PHE A 115 3.05 7.13 9.75
CA PHE A 115 2.41 7.94 8.71
C PHE A 115 1.57 9.07 9.32
N THR A 116 1.73 10.30 8.82
CA THR A 116 0.95 11.47 9.28
C THR A 116 -0.49 11.41 8.78
N VAL A 117 -1.45 11.22 9.68
CA VAL A 117 -2.88 11.21 9.34
C VAL A 117 -3.54 12.58 9.55
N ALA A 118 -2.94 13.44 10.38
CA ALA A 118 -3.40 14.80 10.57
C ALA A 118 -2.24 15.74 10.95
N THR A 119 -2.25 16.94 10.39
CA THR A 119 -1.36 18.04 10.79
C THR A 119 -2.18 19.19 11.33
N LYS A 120 -1.80 19.70 12.50
CA LYS A 120 -2.37 20.90 13.12
C LYS A 120 -1.27 21.93 13.38
N THR A 121 -1.67 23.15 13.69
CA THR A 121 -0.77 24.23 14.11
C THR A 121 -1.19 24.69 15.50
N THR A 122 -0.22 24.91 16.39
CA THR A 122 -0.52 25.39 17.74
C THR A 122 -1.06 26.81 17.73
N ASP A 123 -2.04 27.07 18.58
CA ASP A 123 -2.61 28.39 18.81
C ASP A 123 -1.70 29.29 19.67
N LYS A 124 -2.21 30.47 20.05
CA LYS A 124 -1.54 31.44 20.93
C LYS A 124 -1.16 30.89 22.31
N ASN A 125 -1.80 29.82 22.76
CA ASN A 125 -1.50 29.15 24.02
C ASN A 125 -0.50 28.00 23.85
N GLY A 126 0.00 27.78 22.63
CA GLY A 126 0.86 26.65 22.29
C GLY A 126 0.10 25.33 22.18
N CYS A 127 -1.22 25.36 21.97
CA CYS A 127 -2.07 24.19 21.99
C CYS A 127 -2.56 23.77 20.60
N ALA A 128 -2.57 22.46 20.32
CA ALA A 128 -3.27 21.84 19.20
C ALA A 128 -4.10 20.65 19.71
N SER A 129 -5.18 20.26 19.03
CA SER A 129 -5.98 19.11 19.45
C SER A 129 -6.49 18.28 18.28
N LEU A 130 -6.77 17.02 18.57
CA LEU A 130 -7.40 16.08 17.64
C LEU A 130 -8.40 15.21 18.40
N THR A 131 -9.54 14.91 17.76
CA THR A 131 -10.42 13.81 18.17
C THR A 131 -10.10 12.58 17.34
N ALA A 132 -9.85 11.45 17.99
CA ALA A 132 -9.44 10.21 17.31
C ALA A 132 -10.04 8.98 18.00
N GLY A 133 -9.96 7.82 17.33
CA GLY A 133 -10.28 6.53 17.93
C GLY A 133 -9.43 6.24 19.17
N LYS A 134 -9.96 5.47 20.12
CA LYS A 134 -9.31 5.18 21.41
C LYS A 134 -8.14 4.19 21.30
N GLY A 135 -7.03 4.63 20.74
CA GLY A 135 -5.77 3.90 20.63
C GLY A 135 -4.55 4.83 20.73
N ASP A 136 -3.39 4.31 20.32
CA ASP A 136 -2.11 5.02 20.39
C ASP A 136 -1.73 5.68 19.06
N MET A 137 -1.23 6.91 19.11
CA MET A 137 -0.51 7.57 18.01
C MET A 137 0.86 8.06 18.47
N LEU A 138 1.78 8.24 17.53
CA LEU A 138 2.96 9.07 17.75
C LEU A 138 2.59 10.52 17.41
N VAL A 139 2.74 11.44 18.36
CA VAL A 139 2.57 12.87 18.14
C VAL A 139 3.94 13.51 17.99
N TRP A 140 4.14 14.24 16.90
CA TRP A 140 5.40 14.89 16.54
C TRP A 140 5.17 16.38 16.40
N ALA A 141 5.90 17.20 17.15
CA ALA A 141 5.88 18.64 17.03
C ALA A 141 7.20 19.16 16.47
N SER A 142 7.17 20.15 15.57
CA SER A 142 8.37 20.79 15.04
C SER A 142 8.18 22.29 14.84
N LYS A 143 9.27 23.05 15.05
CA LYS A 143 9.37 24.48 14.75
C LYS A 143 10.84 24.90 14.69
N ASP A 144 11.18 25.75 13.72
CA ASP A 144 12.50 26.41 13.62
C ASP A 144 13.70 25.44 13.74
N GLY A 145 13.62 24.30 13.03
CA GLY A 145 14.68 23.28 13.01
C GLY A 145 14.77 22.38 14.25
N ARG A 146 13.91 22.60 15.26
CA ARG A 146 13.78 21.72 16.44
C ARG A 146 12.50 20.91 16.37
N PHE A 147 12.53 19.76 17.04
CA PHE A 147 11.37 18.88 17.13
C PHE A 147 11.29 18.18 18.49
N GLY A 148 10.14 17.57 18.75
CA GLY A 148 9.86 16.75 19.92
C GLY A 148 8.73 15.80 19.59
N TYR A 149 8.70 14.63 20.25
CA TYR A 149 7.65 13.66 20.00
C TYR A 149 7.38 12.81 21.23
N ALA A 150 6.17 12.28 21.31
CA ALA A 150 5.77 11.32 22.33
C ALA A 150 4.58 10.49 21.84
N LYS A 151 4.37 9.34 22.49
CA LYS A 151 3.15 8.56 22.30
C LYS A 151 1.97 9.26 22.99
N CYS A 152 0.83 9.33 22.32
CA CYS A 152 -0.45 9.76 22.87
C CYS A 152 -1.44 8.61 22.85
N SER A 153 -1.99 8.24 24.00
CA SER A 153 -3.01 7.20 24.16
C SER A 153 -4.40 7.85 24.28
N PHE A 154 -5.12 7.95 23.16
CA PHE A 154 -6.45 8.56 23.13
C PHE A 154 -7.44 7.82 24.03
N GLY A 155 -8.16 8.57 24.88
CA GLY A 155 -9.09 8.04 25.87
C GLY A 155 -8.45 7.78 27.24
N LYS A 156 -7.12 7.76 27.33
CA LYS A 156 -6.36 7.76 28.59
C LYS A 156 -5.73 9.13 28.84
N ASP A 157 -5.05 9.65 27.82
CA ASP A 157 -4.41 10.96 27.86
C ASP A 157 -5.41 12.03 27.41
N LYS A 158 -5.66 13.01 28.29
CA LYS A 158 -6.45 14.21 27.96
C LYS A 158 -5.56 15.34 27.45
N GLU A 159 -4.35 15.42 27.98
CA GLU A 159 -3.35 16.42 27.65
C GLU A 159 -1.97 15.76 27.52
N LEU A 160 -1.21 16.16 26.51
CA LEU A 160 0.16 15.74 26.26
C LEU A 160 1.05 16.96 26.10
N THR A 161 2.06 17.12 26.96
CA THR A 161 3.08 18.17 26.78
C THR A 161 4.24 17.63 25.93
N LEU A 162 4.53 18.29 24.80
CA LEU A 162 5.70 18.03 23.96
C LEU A 162 6.73 19.16 24.11
N VAL A 163 7.98 18.78 24.34
CA VAL A 163 9.11 19.73 24.39
C VAL A 163 9.93 19.60 23.11
N LEU A 164 10.20 20.72 22.43
CA LEU A 164 11.04 20.78 21.22
C LEU A 164 12.54 20.68 21.57
N SER A 165 12.93 19.56 22.18
CA SER A 165 14.27 19.34 22.72
C SER A 165 15.23 18.65 21.77
N LYS A 166 14.75 18.19 20.60
CA LYS A 166 15.53 17.41 19.64
C LYS A 166 15.91 18.25 18.43
N GLN A 167 17.05 17.93 17.82
CA GLN A 167 17.54 18.56 16.61
C GLN A 167 18.16 17.55 15.63
N GLU A 168 18.36 18.00 14.40
CA GLU A 168 19.04 17.22 13.36
C GLU A 168 20.46 16.79 13.80
N GLY A 169 20.85 15.56 13.45
CA GLY A 169 22.17 15.01 13.72
C GLY A 169 22.32 14.21 15.02
N GLU A 170 21.31 14.22 15.90
CA GLU A 170 21.31 13.41 17.12
C GLU A 170 21.20 11.90 16.80
N THR A 171 22.09 11.07 17.35
CA THR A 171 22.04 9.62 17.14
C THR A 171 21.56 8.92 18.40
N TYR A 172 20.39 8.27 18.33
CA TYR A 172 19.76 7.58 19.46
C TYR A 172 18.66 6.64 18.98
N LYS A 173 18.08 5.88 19.91
CA LYS A 173 17.00 4.93 19.64
C LYS A 173 15.88 5.05 20.66
N VAL A 174 14.66 4.74 20.25
CA VAL A 174 13.48 4.70 21.11
C VAL A 174 12.66 3.47 20.78
N ASP A 175 12.33 2.70 21.80
CA ASP A 175 11.35 1.61 21.70
C ASP A 175 9.96 2.16 21.99
N LEU A 176 8.99 1.84 21.14
CA LEU A 176 7.59 2.24 21.30
C LEU A 176 6.67 1.04 21.12
N ASP A 177 5.73 0.90 22.04
CA ASP A 177 4.64 -0.06 21.94
C ASP A 177 3.36 0.71 21.60
N ILE A 178 2.79 0.39 20.44
CA ILE A 178 1.61 1.06 19.88
C ILE A 178 0.43 0.10 19.96
N VAL A 179 -0.62 0.51 20.66
CA VAL A 179 -1.85 -0.28 20.81
C VAL A 179 -2.97 0.35 19.97
N PRO A 180 -3.54 -0.35 18.97
CA PRO A 180 -4.67 0.15 18.21
C PRO A 180 -5.94 0.15 19.07
N PRO A 181 -7.02 0.82 18.62
CA PRO A 181 -8.32 0.69 19.27
C PRO A 181 -8.80 -0.77 19.29
N VAL A 182 -9.57 -1.07 20.34
CA VAL A 182 -10.23 -2.36 20.52
C VAL A 182 -11.40 -2.46 19.54
N GLU A 183 -11.63 -3.66 19.02
CA GLU A 183 -12.79 -3.93 18.16
C GLU A 183 -14.11 -3.74 18.91
N GLY A 184 -15.07 -3.09 18.26
CA GLY A 184 -16.38 -2.82 18.83
C GLY A 184 -17.43 -2.54 17.76
N ALA A 185 -17.33 -3.23 16.62
CA ALA A 185 -18.25 -3.01 15.50
C ALA A 185 -19.69 -3.37 15.89
N ASN A 186 -20.61 -2.48 15.53
CA ASN A 186 -22.03 -2.74 15.61
C ASN A 186 -22.52 -3.22 14.24
N LEU A 187 -23.02 -4.46 14.17
CA LEU A 187 -23.52 -5.04 12.93
C LEU A 187 -25.05 -4.98 12.94
N PRO A 188 -25.69 -4.50 11.85
CA PRO A 188 -27.14 -4.61 11.72
C PRO A 188 -27.56 -6.08 11.67
N GLU A 189 -28.77 -6.37 12.16
CA GLU A 189 -29.38 -7.70 11.98
C GLU A 189 -29.76 -7.91 10.52
N VAL A 190 -29.55 -9.13 10.03
CA VAL A 190 -29.91 -9.58 8.69
C VAL A 190 -30.73 -10.86 8.87
N SER A 191 -31.94 -10.90 8.32
CA SER A 191 -32.77 -12.11 8.37
C SER A 191 -32.25 -13.17 7.39
N ASP A 192 -32.59 -14.43 7.64
CA ASP A 192 -32.21 -15.54 6.75
C ASP A 192 -32.78 -15.34 5.33
N GLU A 193 -33.99 -14.77 5.21
CA GLU A 193 -34.60 -14.45 3.91
C GLU A 193 -33.81 -13.36 3.17
N GLN A 194 -33.39 -12.30 3.86
CA GLN A 194 -32.57 -11.24 3.27
C GLN A 194 -31.21 -11.79 2.80
N ARG A 195 -30.61 -12.70 3.58
CA ARG A 195 -29.35 -13.35 3.22
C ARG A 195 -29.54 -14.23 1.98
N GLN A 196 -30.57 -15.06 1.94
CA GLN A 196 -30.87 -15.93 0.80
C GLN A 196 -31.13 -15.14 -0.48
N GLU A 197 -31.87 -14.03 -0.40
CA GLU A 197 -32.10 -13.15 -1.55
C GLU A 197 -30.79 -12.53 -2.04
N ASN A 198 -29.94 -12.04 -1.13
CA ASN A 198 -28.64 -11.47 -1.49
C ASN A 198 -27.71 -12.51 -2.11
N ASP A 199 -27.65 -13.72 -1.57
CA ASP A 199 -26.84 -14.81 -2.11
C ASP A 199 -27.27 -15.20 -3.53
N ALA A 200 -28.59 -15.17 -3.81
CA ALA A 200 -29.11 -15.39 -5.16
C ALA A 200 -28.71 -14.25 -6.12
N ARG A 201 -28.76 -13.00 -5.67
CA ARG A 201 -28.32 -11.82 -6.45
C ARG A 201 -26.82 -11.86 -6.72
N MET A 202 -25.99 -12.11 -5.71
CA MET A 202 -24.53 -12.23 -5.87
C MET A 202 -24.17 -13.33 -6.85
N ALA A 203 -24.84 -14.50 -6.79
CA ALA A 203 -24.61 -15.57 -7.75
C ALA A 203 -24.94 -15.16 -9.20
N GLN A 204 -25.99 -14.36 -9.41
CA GLN A 204 -26.32 -13.81 -10.72
C GLN A 204 -25.28 -12.79 -11.18
N GLU A 205 -24.86 -11.88 -10.31
CA GLU A 205 -23.84 -10.86 -10.58
C GLU A 205 -22.50 -11.49 -10.93
N ASP A 206 -22.07 -12.50 -10.17
CA ASP A 206 -20.87 -13.27 -10.45
C ASP A 206 -20.94 -14.04 -11.77
N ALA A 207 -22.10 -14.60 -12.11
CA ALA A 207 -22.29 -15.25 -13.41
C ALA A 207 -22.10 -14.26 -14.57
N ILE A 208 -22.64 -13.05 -14.45
CA ILE A 208 -22.48 -11.98 -15.45
C ILE A 208 -21.01 -11.54 -15.54
N ARG A 209 -20.37 -11.29 -14.38
CA ARG A 209 -18.97 -10.89 -14.29
C ARG A 209 -18.04 -11.94 -14.88
N ASN A 210 -18.22 -13.20 -14.52
CA ASN A 210 -17.39 -14.31 -15.00
C ASN A 210 -17.60 -14.59 -16.49
N ALA A 211 -18.84 -14.44 -17.00
CA ALA A 211 -19.09 -14.52 -18.44
C ALA A 211 -18.32 -13.43 -19.20
N TYR A 212 -18.26 -12.20 -18.68
CA TYR A 212 -17.46 -11.13 -19.27
C TYR A 212 -15.95 -11.40 -19.14
N VAL A 213 -15.45 -11.79 -17.97
CA VAL A 213 -14.02 -12.11 -17.75
C VAL A 213 -13.55 -13.26 -18.65
N ALA A 214 -14.40 -14.26 -18.90
CA ALA A 214 -14.08 -15.37 -19.81
C ALA A 214 -13.84 -14.92 -21.27
N THR A 215 -14.32 -13.73 -21.66
CA THR A 215 -14.02 -13.14 -22.98
C THR A 215 -12.60 -12.59 -23.09
N MET A 216 -11.95 -12.28 -21.97
CA MET A 216 -10.62 -11.69 -21.93
C MET A 216 -9.52 -12.69 -22.34
N MET A 217 -8.30 -12.17 -22.45
CA MET A 217 -7.11 -12.96 -22.79
C MET A 217 -6.76 -13.98 -21.70
N ASP A 218 -6.52 -15.21 -22.14
CA ASP A 218 -5.74 -16.21 -21.41
C ASP A 218 -4.39 -16.41 -22.12
N GLU A 219 -3.48 -17.18 -21.52
CA GLU A 219 -2.15 -17.40 -22.11
C GLU A 219 -2.22 -17.98 -23.53
N LYS A 220 -3.16 -18.90 -23.80
CA LYS A 220 -3.28 -19.53 -25.12
C LYS A 220 -3.75 -18.53 -26.16
N LYS A 221 -4.78 -17.75 -25.86
CA LYS A 221 -5.30 -16.68 -26.72
C LYS A 221 -4.22 -15.62 -26.97
N ALA A 222 -3.48 -15.23 -25.94
CA ALA A 222 -2.39 -14.26 -26.05
C ALA A 222 -1.25 -14.76 -26.94
N VAL A 223 -0.84 -16.03 -26.79
CA VAL A 223 0.16 -16.67 -27.67
C VAL A 223 -0.30 -16.63 -29.12
N GLU A 224 -1.54 -17.04 -29.41
CA GLU A 224 -2.10 -17.02 -30.78
C GLU A 224 -2.17 -15.61 -31.34
N ALA A 225 -2.64 -14.64 -30.55
CA ALA A 225 -2.79 -13.25 -30.98
C ALA A 225 -1.45 -12.57 -31.30
N LEU A 226 -0.35 -12.98 -30.65
CA LEU A 226 0.98 -12.40 -30.86
C LEU A 226 1.77 -13.05 -32.00
N LYS A 227 1.34 -14.21 -32.52
CA LYS A 227 2.04 -14.92 -33.62
C LYS A 227 2.34 -14.03 -34.85
N PRO A 228 1.41 -13.19 -35.33
CA PRO A 228 1.67 -12.35 -36.51
C PRO A 228 2.84 -11.39 -36.32
N PHE A 229 3.16 -11.00 -35.07
CA PHE A 229 4.16 -9.98 -34.78
C PHE A 229 5.60 -10.51 -34.73
N GLY A 230 5.79 -11.84 -34.73
CA GLY A 230 7.12 -12.46 -34.83
C GLY A 230 8.03 -12.28 -33.61
N LEU A 231 7.48 -11.91 -32.45
CA LEU A 231 8.23 -11.73 -31.19
C LEU A 231 8.87 -13.05 -30.73
N LYS A 232 10.02 -12.98 -30.06
CA LYS A 232 10.76 -14.17 -29.59
C LYS A 232 11.31 -14.01 -28.17
N GLY A 233 11.63 -15.15 -27.55
CA GLY A 233 12.32 -15.22 -26.25
C GLY A 233 11.61 -14.43 -25.15
N ASN A 234 12.38 -13.64 -24.40
CA ASN A 234 11.87 -12.84 -23.28
C ASN A 234 10.81 -11.80 -23.70
N SER A 235 10.93 -11.24 -24.92
CA SER A 235 9.98 -10.25 -25.45
C SER A 235 8.59 -10.86 -25.64
N LEU A 236 8.53 -12.07 -26.22
CA LEU A 236 7.27 -12.82 -26.35
C LEU A 236 6.69 -13.21 -24.97
N ALA A 237 7.51 -13.74 -24.07
CA ALA A 237 7.06 -14.18 -22.75
C ALA A 237 6.43 -13.03 -21.94
N LYS A 238 7.09 -11.87 -21.88
CA LYS A 238 6.55 -10.68 -21.21
C LYS A 238 5.30 -10.14 -21.90
N SER A 239 5.26 -10.14 -23.23
CA SER A 239 4.08 -9.67 -23.97
C SER A 239 2.85 -10.57 -23.73
N ILE A 240 3.03 -11.88 -23.54
CA ILE A 240 1.95 -12.79 -23.16
C ILE A 240 1.43 -12.45 -21.77
N GLN A 241 2.33 -12.32 -20.78
CA GLN A 241 1.96 -11.94 -19.40
C GLN A 241 1.20 -10.61 -19.39
N MET A 242 1.72 -9.61 -20.11
CA MET A 242 1.11 -8.30 -20.24
C MET A 242 -0.30 -8.37 -20.85
N LEU A 243 -0.51 -9.12 -21.93
CA LEU A 243 -1.84 -9.23 -22.54
C LEU A 243 -2.85 -9.87 -21.58
N VAL A 244 -2.45 -10.87 -20.79
CA VAL A 244 -3.30 -11.45 -19.75
C VAL A 244 -3.57 -10.43 -18.63
N ALA A 245 -2.54 -9.73 -18.17
CA ALA A 245 -2.62 -8.73 -17.10
C ALA A 245 -3.40 -7.46 -17.48
N SER A 246 -3.51 -7.15 -18.78
CA SER A 246 -4.25 -5.99 -19.31
C SER A 246 -5.77 -6.08 -19.16
N ARG A 247 -6.29 -7.27 -18.80
CA ARG A 247 -7.73 -7.53 -18.59
C ARG A 247 -8.57 -6.99 -19.74
N GLY A 248 -9.52 -6.09 -19.50
CA GLY A 248 -10.42 -5.57 -20.53
C GLY A 248 -9.75 -4.71 -21.61
N ASN A 249 -8.50 -4.29 -21.43
CA ASN A 249 -7.80 -3.38 -22.36
C ASN A 249 -6.89 -4.11 -23.38
N TYR A 250 -6.94 -5.44 -23.45
CA TYR A 250 -6.07 -6.23 -24.32
C TYR A 250 -6.15 -5.80 -25.80
N GLN A 251 -7.32 -5.37 -26.27
CA GLN A 251 -7.50 -5.00 -27.67
C GLN A 251 -6.70 -3.74 -28.03
N THR A 252 -6.65 -2.76 -27.14
CA THR A 252 -5.82 -1.56 -27.30
C THR A 252 -4.34 -1.91 -27.48
N LEU A 253 -3.84 -2.87 -26.70
CA LEU A 253 -2.44 -3.31 -26.80
C LEU A 253 -2.16 -4.07 -28.09
N LEU A 254 -3.10 -4.92 -28.54
CA LEU A 254 -2.99 -5.61 -29.82
C LEU A 254 -3.05 -4.64 -31.01
N ASP A 255 -3.94 -3.64 -30.96
CA ASP A 255 -4.03 -2.60 -31.99
C ASP A 255 -2.74 -1.78 -32.06
N PHE A 256 -2.08 -1.56 -30.91
CA PHE A 256 -0.78 -0.92 -30.87
C PHE A 256 0.34 -1.81 -31.45
N PHE A 257 0.36 -3.11 -31.13
CA PHE A 257 1.29 -4.05 -31.76
C PHE A 257 1.10 -4.11 -33.26
N GLN A 258 -0.14 -4.17 -33.75
CA GLN A 258 -0.47 -4.16 -35.17
C GLN A 258 0.06 -2.89 -35.85
N PHE A 259 -0.22 -1.72 -35.25
CA PHE A 259 0.29 -0.43 -35.75
C PHE A 259 1.83 -0.38 -35.85
N ALA A 260 2.53 -0.92 -34.85
CA ALA A 260 4.00 -0.97 -34.86
C ALA A 260 4.54 -2.03 -35.83
N HIS A 261 3.85 -3.16 -35.97
CA HIS A 261 4.22 -4.25 -36.88
C HIS A 261 4.14 -3.82 -38.35
N GLU A 262 3.11 -3.04 -38.73
CA GLU A 262 2.99 -2.46 -40.08
C GLU A 262 4.18 -1.54 -40.45
N GLN A 263 4.91 -1.06 -39.45
CA GLN A 263 6.13 -0.26 -39.61
C GLN A 263 7.42 -1.09 -39.44
N GLY A 264 7.32 -2.41 -39.30
CA GLY A 264 8.45 -3.30 -39.06
C GLY A 264 9.06 -3.19 -37.66
N LYS A 265 8.31 -2.69 -36.67
CA LYS A 265 8.81 -2.30 -35.34
C LYS A 265 8.08 -2.97 -34.17
N ALA A 266 7.61 -4.20 -34.34
CA ALA A 266 6.91 -4.95 -33.28
C ALA A 266 7.73 -5.05 -31.97
N GLU A 267 9.05 -5.28 -32.04
CA GLU A 267 9.92 -5.32 -30.85
C GLU A 267 10.01 -3.97 -30.12
N HIS A 268 9.83 -2.85 -30.82
CA HIS A 268 9.78 -1.53 -30.17
C HIS A 268 8.45 -1.35 -29.41
N ALA A 269 7.35 -1.87 -29.94
CA ALA A 269 6.08 -1.86 -29.21
C ALA A 269 6.19 -2.69 -27.92
N ALA A 270 6.77 -3.90 -28.00
CA ALA A 270 7.03 -4.72 -26.82
C ALA A 270 7.93 -3.98 -25.80
N ALA A 271 9.00 -3.35 -26.26
CA ALA A 271 9.90 -2.59 -25.40
C ALA A 271 9.21 -1.40 -24.70
N LEU A 272 8.37 -0.63 -25.40
CA LEU A 272 7.62 0.48 -24.81
C LEU A 272 6.58 -0.02 -23.81
N LEU A 273 5.84 -1.07 -24.12
CA LEU A 273 4.83 -1.57 -23.20
C LEU A 273 5.47 -2.16 -21.93
N ASN A 274 6.66 -2.76 -22.04
CA ASN A 274 7.39 -3.35 -20.91
C ASN A 274 7.90 -2.33 -19.88
N VAL A 275 7.95 -1.03 -20.20
CA VAL A 275 8.33 0.03 -19.25
C VAL A 275 7.13 0.72 -18.58
N LEU A 276 5.91 0.33 -18.96
CA LEU A 276 4.68 0.76 -18.32
C LEU A 276 4.39 -0.11 -17.09
N SER A 277 3.64 0.44 -16.13
CA SER A 277 3.17 -0.34 -14.98
C SER A 277 2.06 -1.31 -15.40
N GLU A 278 1.80 -2.35 -14.60
CA GLU A 278 0.65 -3.23 -14.84
C GLU A 278 -0.67 -2.48 -14.88
N LYS A 279 -0.79 -1.41 -14.07
CA LYS A 279 -1.97 -0.56 -14.05
C LYS A 279 -2.15 0.15 -15.40
N ASP A 280 -1.08 0.70 -15.95
CA ASP A 280 -1.12 1.37 -17.25
C ASP A 280 -1.58 0.41 -18.35
N TRP A 281 -1.20 -0.87 -18.32
CA TRP A 281 -1.70 -1.84 -19.32
C TRP A 281 -3.23 -1.98 -19.33
N ARG A 282 -3.88 -1.72 -18.18
CA ARG A 282 -5.34 -1.88 -18.02
C ARG A 282 -6.14 -0.66 -18.48
N ASP A 283 -5.50 0.50 -18.68
CA ASP A 283 -6.23 1.74 -19.03
C ASP A 283 -5.51 2.69 -19.99
N VAL A 284 -4.29 2.38 -20.46
CA VAL A 284 -3.57 3.23 -21.41
C VAL A 284 -4.34 3.36 -22.74
N PRO A 285 -4.60 4.59 -23.21
CA PRO A 285 -5.24 4.80 -24.51
C PRO A 285 -4.30 4.56 -25.70
N LEU A 286 -4.85 4.11 -26.83
CA LEU A 286 -4.07 3.84 -28.05
C LEU A 286 -3.34 5.08 -28.58
N GLU A 287 -3.97 6.25 -28.51
CA GLU A 287 -3.40 7.51 -28.98
C GLU A 287 -2.18 7.94 -28.17
N VAL A 288 -2.13 7.62 -26.87
CA VAL A 288 -0.94 7.86 -26.03
C VAL A 288 0.21 6.99 -26.54
N LEU A 289 -0.02 5.69 -26.70
CA LEU A 289 1.02 4.77 -27.19
C LEU A 289 1.53 5.19 -28.57
N LYS A 290 0.63 5.53 -29.50
CA LYS A 290 1.00 5.97 -30.85
C LYS A 290 1.78 7.28 -30.85
N ASP A 291 1.35 8.29 -30.10
CA ASP A 291 2.03 9.58 -30.02
C ASP A 291 3.47 9.41 -29.53
N HIS A 292 3.67 8.67 -28.44
CA HIS A 292 4.99 8.46 -27.87
C HIS A 292 5.88 7.57 -28.73
N PHE A 293 5.32 6.56 -29.38
CA PHE A 293 6.04 5.67 -30.29
C PHE A 293 6.53 6.38 -31.55
N VAL A 294 5.64 7.13 -32.22
CA VAL A 294 5.94 7.81 -33.50
C VAL A 294 6.92 8.95 -33.29
N HIS A 295 6.77 9.68 -32.19
CA HIS A 295 7.51 10.92 -31.94
C HIS A 295 8.79 10.73 -31.10
N THR A 296 9.22 9.49 -30.86
CA THR A 296 10.51 9.19 -30.23
C THR A 296 11.48 8.61 -31.24
N ALA A 297 12.48 9.41 -31.63
CA ALA A 297 13.49 9.00 -32.59
C ALA A 297 14.50 8.00 -31.97
N MET A 298 14.83 6.96 -32.72
CA MET A 298 15.95 6.07 -32.42
C MET A 298 17.25 6.74 -32.85
N LYS A 299 18.17 7.00 -31.90
CA LYS A 299 19.49 7.57 -32.22
C LYS A 299 20.48 6.47 -32.56
N GLU A 300 21.52 6.81 -33.32
CA GLU A 300 22.61 5.88 -33.61
C GLU A 300 23.29 5.44 -32.31
N GLY A 301 23.49 4.12 -32.14
CA GLY A 301 24.09 3.54 -30.93
C GLY A 301 23.16 3.43 -29.71
N MET A 302 21.91 3.90 -29.79
CA MET A 302 20.91 3.74 -28.72
C MET A 302 20.45 2.28 -28.64
N SER A 303 20.28 1.74 -27.43
CA SER A 303 19.65 0.43 -27.25
C SER A 303 18.12 0.55 -27.26
N LEU A 304 17.40 -0.56 -27.48
CA LEU A 304 15.93 -0.55 -27.38
C LEU A 304 15.43 -0.23 -25.97
N GLU A 305 16.21 -0.60 -24.95
CA GLU A 305 15.91 -0.31 -23.54
C GLU A 305 16.05 1.19 -23.26
N ASP A 306 17.13 1.80 -23.73
CA ASP A 306 17.31 3.25 -23.62
C ASP A 306 16.23 4.00 -24.42
N TRP A 307 15.84 3.50 -25.59
CA TRP A 307 14.76 4.08 -26.36
C TRP A 307 13.42 3.98 -25.63
N SER A 308 13.09 2.84 -25.01
CA SER A 308 11.81 2.66 -24.33
C SER A 308 11.69 3.54 -23.08
N VAL A 309 12.77 3.71 -22.32
CA VAL A 309 12.82 4.67 -21.20
C VAL A 309 12.54 6.10 -21.68
N LEU A 310 13.12 6.49 -22.83
CA LEU A 310 12.89 7.81 -23.41
C LEU A 310 11.46 7.96 -23.94
N ALA A 311 10.92 6.91 -24.56
CA ALA A 311 9.57 6.86 -25.11
C ALA A 311 8.48 6.72 -24.03
N ASN A 312 8.85 6.36 -22.80
CA ASN A 312 7.90 6.09 -21.73
C ASN A 312 7.01 7.32 -21.42
N PRO A 313 5.67 7.23 -21.62
CA PRO A 313 4.74 8.31 -21.31
C PRO A 313 4.58 8.54 -19.79
N ARG A 314 4.88 7.53 -18.97
CA ARG A 314 4.76 7.53 -17.52
C ARG A 314 5.98 8.23 -16.89
N VAL A 315 5.73 9.28 -16.13
CA VAL A 315 6.74 10.02 -15.36
C VAL A 315 6.60 9.75 -13.86
N ASP A 316 5.38 9.84 -13.34
CA ASP A 316 5.00 9.64 -11.94
C ASP A 316 3.57 9.04 -11.90
N VAL A 317 2.67 9.44 -11.00
CA VAL A 317 1.31 8.87 -10.89
C VAL A 317 0.22 9.60 -11.70
N GLU A 318 0.57 10.43 -12.69
CA GLU A 318 -0.38 11.22 -13.49
C GLU A 318 -1.34 10.39 -14.37
N MET A 319 -2.37 11.02 -14.94
CA MET A 319 -3.07 10.40 -16.08
C MET A 319 -2.19 10.50 -17.33
N LEU A 320 -1.99 9.40 -18.05
CA LEU A 320 -1.19 9.41 -19.28
C LEU A 320 -1.88 10.23 -20.38
N THR A 321 -1.10 11.03 -21.11
CA THR A 321 -1.62 11.90 -22.19
C THR A 321 -0.67 11.93 -23.41
N PRO A 322 -1.19 12.14 -24.63
CA PRO A 322 -0.38 12.24 -25.84
C PRO A 322 0.22 13.65 -25.96
N TYR A 323 1.36 13.89 -25.31
CA TYR A 323 1.97 15.21 -25.22
C TYR A 323 3.17 15.43 -26.15
N ARG A 324 3.72 14.37 -26.75
CA ARG A 324 5.04 14.41 -27.39
C ARG A 324 5.00 15.15 -28.72
N SER A 325 4.04 14.82 -29.59
CA SER A 325 3.81 15.59 -30.83
C SER A 325 3.59 17.07 -30.56
N PHE A 326 2.90 17.40 -29.47
CA PHE A 326 2.65 18.78 -29.07
C PHE A 326 3.95 19.51 -28.75
N PHE A 327 4.80 18.96 -27.87
CA PHE A 327 6.03 19.63 -27.42
C PHE A 327 7.10 19.74 -28.49
N LEU A 328 7.17 18.80 -29.44
CA LEU A 328 8.06 18.91 -30.60
C LEU A 328 7.78 20.16 -31.46
N ASN A 329 6.57 20.74 -31.36
CA ASN A 329 6.17 21.92 -32.11
C ASN A 329 6.14 23.20 -31.26
N GLN A 330 6.53 23.14 -29.97
CA GLN A 330 6.48 24.30 -29.07
C GLN A 330 7.78 25.11 -29.02
N PHE A 331 8.89 24.54 -29.48
CA PHE A 331 10.21 25.16 -29.46
C PHE A 331 10.79 25.25 -30.86
N SER A 332 11.55 26.31 -31.15
CA SER A 332 12.32 26.39 -32.39
C SER A 332 13.40 25.30 -32.42
N LYS A 333 13.95 25.00 -33.61
CA LYS A 333 15.00 23.98 -33.75
C LYS A 333 16.26 24.37 -32.97
N GLU A 334 16.55 25.66 -32.94
CA GLU A 334 17.68 26.26 -32.24
C GLU A 334 17.52 26.14 -30.73
N GLU A 335 16.32 26.45 -30.20
CA GLU A 335 16.01 26.29 -28.77
C GLU A 335 16.05 24.82 -28.35
N ALA A 336 15.42 23.93 -29.11
CA ALA A 336 15.45 22.50 -28.85
C ALA A 336 16.89 21.95 -28.83
N ALA A 337 17.74 22.36 -29.78
CA ALA A 337 19.13 21.97 -29.82
C ALA A 337 19.92 22.49 -28.61
N ALA A 338 19.68 23.73 -28.19
CA ALA A 338 20.31 24.32 -27.01
C ALA A 338 19.94 23.58 -25.71
N PHE A 339 18.68 23.18 -25.55
CA PHE A 339 18.25 22.35 -24.42
C PHE A 339 18.88 20.96 -24.44
N VAL A 340 19.02 20.35 -25.62
CA VAL A 340 19.68 19.04 -25.74
C VAL A 340 21.18 19.14 -25.42
N GLU A 341 21.85 20.21 -25.84
CA GLU A 341 23.27 20.43 -25.52
C GLU A 341 23.48 20.77 -24.04
N SER A 342 22.54 21.51 -23.44
CA SER A 342 22.59 21.90 -22.03
C SER A 342 21.20 21.86 -21.40
N PRO A 343 20.79 20.72 -20.81
CA PRO A 343 19.47 20.58 -20.19
C PRO A 343 19.20 21.56 -19.04
N ALA A 344 20.25 22.14 -18.46
CA ALA A 344 20.14 23.22 -17.48
C ALA A 344 19.39 24.45 -18.04
N GLN A 345 19.50 24.73 -19.34
CA GLN A 345 18.73 25.80 -19.98
C GLN A 345 17.23 25.51 -19.97
N LEU A 346 16.81 24.23 -20.05
CA LEU A 346 15.40 23.86 -19.91
C LEU A 346 14.92 24.02 -18.47
N VAL A 347 15.80 23.77 -17.49
CA VAL A 347 15.51 24.06 -16.07
C VAL A 347 15.27 25.55 -15.88
N ASP A 348 16.15 26.40 -16.40
CA ASP A 348 16.01 27.86 -16.33
C ASP A 348 14.72 28.33 -17.02
N TRP A 349 14.41 27.77 -18.20
CA TRP A 349 13.16 28.03 -18.90
C TRP A 349 11.95 27.68 -18.03
N CYS A 350 11.94 26.54 -17.35
CA CYS A 350 10.86 26.17 -16.43
C CYS A 350 10.73 27.14 -15.26
N ILE A 351 11.84 27.62 -14.69
CA ILE A 351 11.84 28.60 -13.60
C ILE A 351 11.28 29.95 -14.06
N GLU A 352 11.62 30.38 -15.28
CA GLU A 352 11.19 31.66 -15.83
C GLU A 352 9.72 31.66 -16.29
N HIS A 353 9.25 30.54 -16.83
CA HIS A 353 7.95 30.50 -17.52
C HIS A 353 6.85 29.75 -16.77
N ILE A 354 7.14 29.00 -15.71
CA ILE A 354 6.13 28.28 -14.92
C ILE A 354 6.09 28.85 -13.50
N GLU A 355 5.01 29.56 -13.19
CA GLU A 355 4.73 30.00 -11.83
C GLU A 355 4.33 28.80 -10.95
N VAL A 356 5.06 28.58 -9.87
CA VAL A 356 4.72 27.53 -8.90
C VAL A 356 3.72 28.06 -7.87
N ASP A 357 2.54 27.46 -7.83
CA ASP A 357 1.51 27.77 -6.86
C ASP A 357 0.84 26.50 -6.32
N ASN A 358 1.41 26.06 -5.20
CA ASN A 358 0.96 24.91 -4.44
C ASN A 358 -0.46 25.09 -3.87
N ALA A 359 -0.95 26.32 -3.71
CA ALA A 359 -2.24 26.62 -3.09
C ALA A 359 -3.41 26.50 -4.06
N LEU A 360 -3.17 26.56 -5.38
CA LEU A 360 -4.22 26.33 -6.38
C LEU A 360 -4.56 24.85 -6.56
N ASN A 361 -3.60 23.95 -6.34
CA ASN A 361 -3.81 22.50 -6.40
C ASN A 361 -3.74 21.84 -5.02
N VAL A 362 -4.68 22.21 -4.15
CA VAL A 362 -4.77 21.68 -2.78
C VAL A 362 -4.97 20.16 -2.69
N GLN A 363 -5.43 19.53 -3.77
CA GLN A 363 -5.57 18.07 -3.82
C GLN A 363 -4.30 17.36 -4.32
N ARG A 364 -3.32 18.11 -4.85
CA ARG A 364 -2.06 17.58 -5.39
C ARG A 364 -2.26 16.55 -6.51
N ILE A 365 -3.38 16.65 -7.23
CA ILE A 365 -3.66 15.81 -8.41
C ILE A 365 -2.77 16.31 -9.54
N PRO A 366 -1.90 15.49 -10.15
CA PRO A 366 -1.02 15.93 -11.22
C PRO A 366 -1.78 16.61 -12.36
N VAL A 367 -1.36 17.82 -12.71
CA VAL A 367 -1.84 18.54 -13.90
C VAL A 367 -1.13 17.97 -15.12
N SER A 368 -1.86 17.74 -16.22
CA SER A 368 -1.23 17.21 -17.44
C SER A 368 -0.13 18.14 -17.96
N PRO A 369 0.94 17.60 -18.59
CA PRO A 369 2.04 18.43 -19.10
C PRO A 369 1.57 19.55 -20.04
N VAL A 370 0.63 19.24 -20.95
CA VAL A 370 0.04 20.24 -21.85
C VAL A 370 -0.79 21.27 -21.09
N GLY A 371 -1.45 20.88 -20.00
CA GLY A 371 -2.15 21.79 -19.09
C GLY A 371 -1.20 22.78 -18.44
N VAL A 372 -0.07 22.31 -17.90
CA VAL A 372 0.99 23.16 -17.34
C VAL A 372 1.54 24.13 -18.38
N TRP A 373 1.80 23.66 -19.61
CA TRP A 373 2.24 24.52 -20.70
C TRP A 373 1.27 25.67 -20.97
N LYS A 374 -0.04 25.35 -21.11
CA LYS A 374 -1.07 26.35 -21.43
C LYS A 374 -1.29 27.33 -20.29
N ALA A 375 -1.32 26.84 -19.05
CA ALA A 375 -1.60 27.65 -17.87
C ALA A 375 -0.41 28.51 -17.43
N ARG A 376 0.83 28.08 -17.75
CA ARG A 376 2.08 28.67 -17.23
C ARG A 376 2.12 28.73 -15.69
N LYS A 377 1.31 27.88 -15.04
CA LYS A 377 1.12 27.85 -13.59
C LYS A 377 0.79 26.43 -13.15
N ALA A 378 1.45 25.94 -12.10
CA ALA A 378 1.30 24.57 -11.61
C ALA A 378 1.78 24.43 -10.16
N ASP A 379 1.45 23.34 -9.47
CA ASP A 379 2.18 22.96 -8.26
C ASP A 379 3.57 22.36 -8.60
N GLU A 380 4.42 22.19 -7.60
CA GLU A 380 5.78 21.68 -7.77
C GLU A 380 5.85 20.30 -8.44
N ARG A 381 4.96 19.37 -8.07
CA ARG A 381 4.94 18.00 -8.61
C ARG A 381 4.54 18.03 -10.08
N SER A 382 3.51 18.80 -10.41
CA SER A 382 3.06 18.99 -11.79
C SER A 382 4.12 19.68 -12.67
N ARG A 383 4.85 20.67 -12.14
CA ARG A 383 6.03 21.26 -12.83
C ARG A 383 7.13 20.22 -13.07
N ASN A 384 7.41 19.37 -12.09
CA ASN A 384 8.42 18.32 -12.22
C ASN A 384 8.06 17.32 -13.32
N ILE A 385 6.80 16.87 -13.34
CA ILE A 385 6.27 15.99 -14.39
C ILE A 385 6.39 16.68 -15.75
N PHE A 386 5.97 17.94 -15.85
CA PHE A 386 6.10 18.76 -17.05
C PHE A 386 7.55 18.84 -17.56
N PHE A 387 8.51 19.14 -16.69
CA PHE A 387 9.93 19.21 -17.08
C PHE A 387 10.40 17.89 -17.69
N VAL A 388 10.14 16.75 -17.04
CA VAL A 388 10.54 15.44 -17.55
C VAL A 388 9.83 15.13 -18.88
N SER A 389 8.54 15.45 -19.01
CA SER A 389 7.79 15.27 -20.24
C SER A 389 8.37 16.07 -21.42
N VAL A 390 8.75 17.33 -21.20
CA VAL A 390 9.38 18.16 -22.22
C VAL A 390 10.79 17.65 -22.54
N ALA A 391 11.60 17.38 -21.51
CA ALA A 391 12.96 16.88 -21.67
C ALA A 391 12.99 15.59 -22.51
N ARG A 392 12.15 14.61 -22.16
CA ARG A 392 12.02 13.36 -22.93
C ARG A 392 11.52 13.60 -24.35
N SER A 393 10.61 14.55 -24.57
CA SER A 393 10.13 14.93 -25.91
C SER A 393 11.24 15.48 -26.79
N LEU A 394 12.21 16.19 -26.21
CA LEU A 394 13.40 16.72 -26.90
C LEU A 394 14.55 15.69 -27.01
N GLY A 395 14.37 14.49 -26.46
CA GLY A 395 15.38 13.44 -26.51
C GLY A 395 16.43 13.50 -25.41
N ILE A 396 16.12 14.17 -24.29
CA ILE A 396 16.94 14.25 -23.07
C ILE A 396 16.44 13.18 -22.09
N TYR A 397 17.32 12.34 -21.59
CA TYR A 397 16.99 11.40 -20.52
C TYR A 397 16.70 12.15 -19.23
N ALA A 398 15.48 12.04 -18.73
CA ALA A 398 15.04 12.66 -17.49
C ALA A 398 14.07 11.74 -16.74
N GLN A 399 14.02 11.87 -15.42
CA GLN A 399 13.15 11.09 -14.55
C GLN A 399 12.79 11.85 -13.27
N ILE A 400 11.77 11.36 -12.58
CA ILE A 400 11.59 11.60 -11.15
C ILE A 400 12.07 10.33 -10.46
N ASP A 401 13.12 10.42 -9.65
CA ASP A 401 13.65 9.29 -8.90
C ASP A 401 12.59 8.76 -7.93
N ALA A 402 12.19 7.50 -8.09
CA ALA A 402 11.10 6.91 -7.31
C ALA A 402 11.41 6.86 -5.80
N VAL A 403 12.69 6.79 -5.42
CA VAL A 403 13.12 6.68 -4.02
C VAL A 403 13.10 8.01 -3.29
N THR A 404 13.65 9.04 -3.92
CA THR A 404 13.86 10.36 -3.30
C THR A 404 12.87 11.43 -3.77
N GLY A 405 12.12 11.16 -4.83
CA GLY A 405 11.21 12.11 -5.48
C GLY A 405 11.93 13.25 -6.22
N LYS A 406 13.25 13.18 -6.38
CA LYS A 406 14.04 14.23 -7.04
C LYS A 406 13.89 14.15 -8.55
N VAL A 407 13.84 15.32 -9.18
CA VAL A 407 13.92 15.42 -10.65
C VAL A 407 15.37 15.27 -11.06
N GLN A 408 15.63 14.44 -12.07
CA GLN A 408 16.97 14.16 -12.58
C GLN A 408 17.00 14.19 -14.10
N TYR A 409 18.16 14.52 -14.67
CA TYR A 409 18.45 14.33 -16.08
C TYR A 409 19.87 13.80 -16.30
N VAL A 410 20.13 13.19 -17.44
CA VAL A 410 21.48 12.78 -17.86
C VAL A 410 22.17 13.94 -18.57
N GLU A 411 23.31 14.38 -18.05
CA GLU A 411 24.13 15.44 -18.62
C GLU A 411 24.89 14.95 -19.87
N PRO A 412 24.63 15.50 -21.07
CA PRO A 412 25.24 15.04 -22.31
C PRO A 412 26.78 15.09 -22.31
N ARG A 413 27.38 16.04 -21.58
CA ARG A 413 28.84 16.24 -21.56
C ARG A 413 29.61 15.10 -20.88
N ASP A 414 29.03 14.45 -19.87
CA ASP A 414 29.71 13.41 -19.09
C ASP A 414 28.91 12.10 -18.95
N GLY A 415 27.66 12.06 -19.45
CA GLY A 415 26.77 10.91 -19.40
C GLY A 415 26.26 10.55 -18.01
N LYS A 416 26.35 11.45 -17.02
CA LYS A 416 25.96 11.18 -15.63
C LYS A 416 24.62 11.78 -15.28
N LEU A 417 23.96 11.22 -14.26
CA LEU A 417 22.72 11.77 -13.69
C LEU A 417 23.01 12.99 -12.81
N TYR A 418 22.25 14.07 -13.02
CA TYR A 418 22.28 15.31 -12.27
C TYR A 418 20.92 15.57 -11.63
N ASP A 419 20.92 15.96 -10.34
CA ASP A 419 19.72 16.38 -9.63
C ASP A 419 19.34 17.82 -10.02
N VAL A 420 18.06 18.05 -10.30
CA VAL A 420 17.51 19.36 -10.61
C VAL A 420 17.00 20.02 -9.34
N ASN A 421 17.56 21.20 -9.02
CA ASN A 421 17.04 22.06 -7.97
C ASN A 421 16.48 23.36 -8.56
N PHE A 422 15.15 23.40 -8.70
CA PHE A 422 14.44 24.57 -9.22
C PHE A 422 14.52 25.82 -8.31
N ALA A 423 14.96 25.69 -7.05
CA ALA A 423 15.03 26.81 -6.11
C ALA A 423 16.35 27.59 -6.16
N VAL A 424 17.47 26.95 -6.56
CA VAL A 424 18.83 27.54 -6.40
C VAL A 424 19.58 27.73 -7.73
N ARG A 425 18.95 27.47 -8.89
CA ARG A 425 19.61 27.50 -10.22
C ARG A 425 21.01 26.85 -10.21
N SER A 426 21.15 25.76 -9.45
CA SER A 426 22.45 25.12 -9.21
C SER A 426 22.38 23.64 -9.56
N LEU A 427 23.33 23.20 -10.38
CA LEU A 427 23.58 21.81 -10.70
C LEU A 427 24.49 21.23 -9.61
N ASN A 428 23.91 20.75 -8.51
CA ASN A 428 24.70 20.17 -7.42
C ASN A 428 24.56 18.66 -7.44
N ARG A 429 25.70 17.97 -7.48
CA ARG A 429 25.77 16.57 -7.08
C ARG A 429 25.54 16.52 -5.58
N VAL A 430 24.47 15.87 -5.13
CA VAL A 430 24.28 15.67 -3.69
C VAL A 430 25.35 14.68 -3.21
N PRO A 431 26.17 15.05 -2.20
CA PRO A 431 27.14 14.12 -1.65
C PRO A 431 26.40 12.92 -1.06
N THR A 432 27.03 11.75 -1.12
CA THR A 432 26.42 10.48 -0.71
C THR A 432 27.34 9.74 0.25
N GLY A 433 26.74 8.98 1.16
CA GLY A 433 27.42 7.94 1.96
C GLY A 433 26.83 6.56 1.69
N THR A 434 27.29 5.56 2.43
CA THR A 434 26.79 4.17 2.35
C THR A 434 26.18 3.78 3.68
N LEU A 435 24.92 3.33 3.69
CA LEU A 435 24.25 2.77 4.86
C LEU A 435 24.32 1.24 4.84
N LYS A 436 24.79 0.64 5.94
CA LYS A 436 24.65 -0.79 6.21
C LYS A 436 23.85 -1.02 7.47
N ALA A 437 22.89 -1.94 7.43
CA ALA A 437 22.19 -2.37 8.61
C ALA A 437 22.63 -3.78 9.00
N ALA A 438 23.16 -3.96 10.20
CA ALA A 438 23.38 -5.29 10.76
C ALA A 438 22.05 -5.83 11.27
N TYR A 439 21.71 -7.06 10.87
CA TYR A 439 20.54 -7.79 11.35
C TYR A 439 20.98 -9.16 11.86
N ARG A 440 20.40 -9.57 13.00
CA ARG A 440 20.51 -10.94 13.50
C ARG A 440 19.18 -11.63 13.24
N PRO A 441 19.14 -12.60 12.30
CA PRO A 441 17.94 -13.37 12.01
C PRO A 441 17.30 -13.95 13.27
N ILE A 442 16.01 -13.69 13.45
CA ILE A 442 15.17 -14.41 14.42
C ILE A 442 14.54 -15.62 13.70
N LYS A 443 14.12 -16.65 14.47
CA LYS A 443 13.62 -17.91 13.90
C LYS A 443 12.49 -17.71 12.88
N SER A 444 11.62 -16.74 13.16
CA SER A 444 10.43 -16.46 12.36
C SER A 444 10.66 -15.47 11.21
N LEU A 445 11.83 -14.85 11.11
CA LEU A 445 12.11 -13.82 10.11
C LEU A 445 13.60 -13.78 9.77
N SER A 446 13.96 -14.42 8.66
CA SER A 446 15.34 -14.50 8.18
C SER A 446 15.78 -13.27 7.38
N ASP A 447 14.86 -12.69 6.60
CA ASP A 447 15.10 -11.50 5.79
C ASP A 447 13.94 -10.50 5.91
N PRO A 448 14.06 -9.46 6.77
CA PRO A 448 13.05 -8.43 6.92
C PRO A 448 12.70 -7.77 5.59
N LYS A 449 11.40 -7.64 5.31
CA LYS A 449 10.86 -6.94 4.13
C LYS A 449 10.63 -5.45 4.39
N TYR A 450 10.94 -4.60 3.41
CA TYR A 450 10.62 -3.17 3.43
C TYR A 450 9.09 -2.99 3.43
N TYR A 451 8.58 -1.98 4.15
CA TYR A 451 7.15 -1.75 4.43
C TYR A 451 6.44 -2.77 5.33
N SER A 452 6.81 -4.05 5.35
CA SER A 452 6.21 -4.99 6.34
C SER A 452 6.94 -4.92 7.69
N HIS A 453 8.26 -4.80 7.66
CA HIS A 453 9.11 -4.96 8.85
C HIS A 453 9.95 -3.73 9.16
N PHE A 454 10.40 -3.00 8.14
CA PHE A 454 11.18 -1.78 8.33
C PHE A 454 10.98 -0.76 7.21
N THR A 455 11.25 0.51 7.53
CA THR A 455 11.34 1.59 6.53
C THR A 455 12.45 2.57 6.88
N LEU A 456 12.90 3.32 5.87
CA LEU A 456 13.85 4.41 5.99
C LEU A 456 13.20 5.73 5.60
N SER A 457 13.47 6.77 6.39
CA SER A 457 13.01 8.12 6.10
C SER A 457 14.16 9.12 6.23
N LYS A 458 14.21 10.12 5.34
CA LYS A 458 15.18 11.21 5.37
C LYS A 458 14.55 12.44 6.03
N PHE A 459 15.30 13.12 6.90
CA PHE A 459 14.88 14.38 7.49
C PHE A 459 14.85 15.49 6.44
N LYS A 460 13.76 16.25 6.41
CA LYS A 460 13.54 17.41 5.55
C LYS A 460 12.55 18.36 6.25
N ASP A 461 12.97 19.60 6.45
CA ASP A 461 12.13 20.69 6.96
C ASP A 461 11.35 20.35 8.25
N GLY A 462 12.03 19.76 9.25
CA GLY A 462 11.42 19.44 10.55
C GLY A 462 10.63 18.12 10.60
N ARG A 463 10.61 17.37 9.49
CA ARG A 463 9.89 16.10 9.33
C ARG A 463 10.78 15.03 8.72
N PHE A 464 10.34 13.79 8.81
CA PHE A 464 10.94 12.67 8.10
C PHE A 464 10.07 12.30 6.91
N GLN A 465 10.66 12.28 5.72
CA GLN A 465 10.05 11.86 4.48
C GLN A 465 10.48 10.43 4.18
N LEU A 466 9.51 9.52 4.02
CA LEU A 466 9.74 8.13 3.64
C LEU A 466 10.51 8.02 2.32
N LEU A 467 11.49 7.12 2.27
CA LEU A 467 12.12 6.69 1.03
C LEU A 467 11.29 5.57 0.43
N SER A 468 10.86 5.73 -0.82
CA SER A 468 10.00 4.75 -1.47
C SER A 468 10.79 3.71 -2.24
N TYR A 469 10.67 2.44 -1.87
CA TYR A 469 11.23 1.32 -2.62
C TYR A 469 10.13 0.48 -3.25
N ASP A 470 10.53 -0.40 -4.16
CA ASP A 470 9.62 -1.37 -4.77
C ASP A 470 9.09 -2.35 -3.72
N GLU A 471 7.76 -2.46 -3.64
CA GLU A 471 7.05 -3.43 -2.80
C GLU A 471 7.10 -4.84 -3.40
N GLY A 472 7.35 -4.95 -4.71
CA GLY A 472 7.31 -6.19 -5.46
C GLY A 472 5.90 -6.72 -5.70
N ASP A 473 5.75 -7.62 -6.66
CA ASP A 473 4.49 -8.33 -6.88
C ASP A 473 4.25 -9.35 -5.76
N VAL A 474 3.06 -9.28 -5.16
CA VAL A 474 2.61 -10.14 -4.05
C VAL A 474 2.72 -11.64 -4.42
N ASP A 475 2.56 -11.96 -5.70
CA ASP A 475 2.52 -13.34 -6.21
C ASP A 475 3.90 -13.91 -6.61
N MET A 476 4.96 -13.10 -6.67
CA MET A 476 6.25 -13.51 -7.25
C MET A 476 7.46 -13.35 -6.32
N GLY A 477 7.25 -12.99 -5.05
CA GLY A 477 8.33 -12.89 -4.06
C GLY A 477 9.35 -11.78 -4.37
N GLY A 478 8.90 -10.71 -5.03
CA GLY A 478 9.71 -9.52 -5.32
C GLY A 478 9.81 -8.55 -4.12
N GLY A 479 10.42 -7.38 -4.37
CA GLY A 479 10.44 -6.25 -3.43
C GLY A 479 11.76 -6.03 -2.69
N ALA A 480 11.87 -4.88 -2.04
CA ALA A 480 13.04 -4.52 -1.23
C ALA A 480 13.04 -5.28 0.11
N THR A 481 14.17 -5.91 0.43
CA THR A 481 14.41 -6.63 1.70
C THR A 481 15.68 -6.12 2.36
N TRP A 482 15.91 -6.48 3.62
CA TRP A 482 17.18 -6.19 4.29
C TRP A 482 18.36 -6.79 3.50
N GLY A 483 18.23 -8.02 3.01
CA GLY A 483 19.25 -8.77 2.30
C GLY A 483 19.70 -8.11 1.01
N ASN A 484 18.76 -7.62 0.18
CA ASN A 484 19.09 -6.97 -1.09
C ASN A 484 19.38 -5.47 -0.95
N LEU A 485 18.82 -4.79 0.06
CA LEU A 485 18.91 -3.35 0.22
C LEU A 485 20.05 -2.94 1.15
N LEU A 486 20.11 -3.51 2.36
CA LEU A 486 20.93 -2.96 3.47
C LEU A 486 22.11 -3.83 3.90
N LYS A 487 22.15 -5.11 3.50
CA LYS A 487 23.20 -6.05 3.91
C LYS A 487 24.57 -5.69 3.29
N GLU A 488 24.60 -5.55 1.96
CA GLU A 488 25.83 -5.22 1.22
C GLU A 488 26.10 -3.71 1.15
N GLY A 489 25.11 -2.90 1.51
CA GLY A 489 25.22 -1.45 1.66
C GLY A 489 24.42 -0.67 0.63
N LEU A 490 23.64 0.29 1.10
CA LEU A 490 22.79 1.17 0.31
C LEU A 490 23.44 2.54 0.19
N ARG A 491 23.66 3.01 -1.03
CA ARG A 491 24.13 4.38 -1.28
C ARG A 491 22.97 5.36 -1.12
N LEU A 492 23.11 6.31 -0.20
CA LEU A 492 22.12 7.34 0.10
C LEU A 492 22.77 8.72 0.11
N ASP A 493 21.96 9.75 -0.09
CA ASP A 493 22.38 11.12 0.16
C ASP A 493 22.95 11.29 1.58
N VAL A 494 23.85 12.25 1.74
CA VAL A 494 24.20 12.78 3.06
C VAL A 494 22.98 13.43 3.69
N GLY A 495 22.83 13.23 4.99
CA GLY A 495 21.75 13.82 5.77
C GLY A 495 21.41 13.02 7.02
N TYR A 496 20.35 13.45 7.68
CA TYR A 496 19.83 12.83 8.89
C TYR A 496 18.67 11.88 8.55
N TYR A 497 18.67 10.69 9.14
CA TYR A 497 17.79 9.58 8.77
C TYR A 497 17.14 8.94 9.99
N MET A 498 15.97 8.35 9.74
CA MET A 498 15.20 7.55 10.67
C MET A 498 14.97 6.16 10.08
N LEU A 499 15.35 5.11 10.81
CA LEU A 499 15.00 3.73 10.55
C LEU A 499 13.93 3.32 11.55
N ILE A 500 12.76 2.91 11.06
CA ILE A 500 11.72 2.32 11.88
C ILE A 500 11.73 0.82 11.62
N THR A 501 11.68 0.03 12.68
CA THR A 501 11.31 -1.39 12.62
C THR A 501 10.04 -1.60 13.41
N GLY A 502 9.29 -2.65 13.08
CA GLY A 502 8.22 -3.08 13.96
C GLY A 502 7.71 -4.49 13.73
N THR A 503 7.22 -5.05 14.82
CA THR A 503 6.68 -6.40 14.89
C THR A 503 5.21 -6.32 15.26
N ARG A 504 4.32 -6.56 14.30
CA ARG A 504 2.87 -6.58 14.52
C ARG A 504 2.44 -7.86 15.24
N MET A 505 1.61 -7.73 16.26
CA MET A 505 1.01 -8.82 17.05
C MET A 505 -0.38 -9.16 16.49
N ALA A 506 -0.92 -10.34 16.85
CA ALA A 506 -2.27 -10.75 16.45
C ALA A 506 -3.36 -9.76 16.92
N SER A 507 -3.14 -9.07 18.05
CA SER A 507 -4.03 -8.01 18.52
C SER A 507 -4.00 -6.74 17.64
N GLY A 508 -3.12 -6.67 16.64
CA GLY A 508 -2.81 -5.46 15.88
C GLY A 508 -1.85 -4.49 16.60
N ALA A 509 -1.49 -4.78 17.86
CA ALA A 509 -0.47 -4.02 18.58
C ALA A 509 0.91 -4.20 17.94
N VAL A 510 1.77 -3.18 18.05
CA VAL A 510 3.08 -3.18 17.39
C VAL A 510 4.18 -2.89 18.40
N LEU A 511 5.20 -3.75 18.38
CA LEU A 511 6.47 -3.49 19.05
C LEU A 511 7.42 -2.83 18.06
N SER A 512 7.58 -1.51 18.15
CA SER A 512 8.41 -0.73 17.22
C SER A 512 9.72 -0.28 17.86
N GLN A 513 10.78 -0.14 17.06
CA GLN A 513 11.98 0.59 17.42
C GLN A 513 12.23 1.67 16.37
N ILE A 514 12.45 2.90 16.82
CA ILE A 514 12.88 4.03 16.00
C ILE A 514 14.37 4.24 16.25
N SER A 515 15.18 4.32 15.20
CA SER A 515 16.60 4.64 15.26
C SER A 515 16.91 5.88 14.42
N PHE A 516 17.57 6.87 15.03
CA PHE A 516 18.03 8.08 14.37
C PHE A 516 19.54 8.05 14.15
N PHE A 517 19.99 8.45 12.97
CA PHE A 517 21.41 8.44 12.59
C PHE A 517 21.70 9.39 11.43
N THR A 518 22.98 9.71 11.23
CA THR A 518 23.45 10.60 10.16
C THR A 518 24.30 9.83 9.16
N ILE A 519 24.06 10.05 7.87
CA ILE A 519 24.93 9.57 6.79
C ILE A 519 25.83 10.72 6.37
N GLU A 520 27.15 10.47 6.39
CA GLU A 520 28.18 11.43 6.04
C GLU A 520 28.83 11.12 4.68
N GLU A 521 29.40 12.14 4.05
CA GLU A 521 29.97 12.03 2.70
C GLU A 521 31.08 10.99 2.63
N GLY A 522 30.95 10.04 1.70
CA GLY A 522 31.94 9.00 1.44
C GLY A 522 32.15 7.99 2.57
N LYS A 523 31.43 8.11 3.71
CA LYS A 523 31.56 7.22 4.86
C LYS A 523 30.55 6.08 4.83
N GLU A 524 30.95 4.95 5.41
CA GLU A 524 30.05 3.84 5.71
C GLU A 524 29.42 4.04 7.11
N THR A 525 28.11 4.16 7.14
CA THR A 525 27.31 4.28 8.38
C THR A 525 26.71 2.92 8.70
N LYS A 526 27.02 2.41 9.90
CA LYS A 526 26.51 1.10 10.38
C LYS A 526 25.41 1.32 11.42
N VAL A 527 24.24 0.78 11.15
CA VAL A 527 23.11 0.75 12.10
C VAL A 527 22.75 -0.69 12.44
N GLN A 528 21.96 -0.87 13.51
CA GLN A 528 21.41 -2.18 13.86
C GLN A 528 19.92 -2.17 13.53
N LEU A 529 19.48 -3.09 12.67
CA LEU A 529 18.08 -3.40 12.44
C LEU A 529 17.66 -4.41 13.50
N VAL A 530 16.76 -4.01 14.39
CA VAL A 530 16.31 -4.84 15.51
C VAL A 530 14.83 -5.13 15.36
N MET A 531 14.47 -6.40 15.26
CA MET A 531 13.09 -6.86 15.32
C MET A 531 12.77 -7.22 16.77
N ARG A 532 11.92 -6.43 17.42
CA ARG A 532 11.52 -6.66 18.82
C ARG A 532 10.55 -7.84 18.88
N GLU A 533 10.80 -8.79 19.77
CA GLU A 533 9.91 -9.94 20.03
C GLU A 533 9.19 -9.74 21.37
N SER A 534 7.92 -10.14 21.46
CA SER A 534 7.30 -10.28 22.78
C SER A 534 7.72 -11.63 23.36
N LYS A 535 8.16 -11.62 24.62
CA LYS A 535 8.63 -12.82 25.32
C LYS A 535 7.50 -13.79 25.72
N ASP A 536 6.24 -13.41 25.51
CA ASP A 536 5.07 -14.14 26.01
C ASP A 536 4.28 -14.90 24.92
N GLN A 537 4.90 -15.25 23.78
CA GLN A 537 4.17 -15.47 22.52
C GLN A 537 3.58 -16.85 22.20
N VAL A 538 3.29 -17.67 23.22
CA VAL A 538 2.26 -18.72 23.06
C VAL A 538 1.39 -18.70 24.31
N GLN A 539 0.51 -17.71 24.42
CA GLN A 539 -0.55 -17.77 25.41
C GLN A 539 -1.66 -18.67 24.87
N VAL A 540 -2.12 -19.60 25.72
CA VAL A 540 -3.38 -20.31 25.44
C VAL A 540 -4.49 -19.27 25.55
N ILE A 541 -5.03 -18.86 24.41
CA ILE A 541 -6.06 -17.81 24.31
C ILE A 541 -7.48 -18.38 24.41
N GLY A 542 -7.62 -19.71 24.33
CA GLY A 542 -8.89 -20.38 24.53
C GLY A 542 -8.79 -21.90 24.42
N ASN A 543 -9.95 -22.56 24.40
CA ASN A 543 -10.07 -24.01 24.25
C ASN A 543 -10.87 -24.34 22.97
N PHE A 544 -10.54 -25.42 22.29
CA PHE A 544 -11.28 -25.89 21.11
C PHE A 544 -11.26 -27.41 21.06
N ASN A 545 -12.41 -28.06 20.90
CA ASN A 545 -12.50 -29.52 20.90
C ASN A 545 -11.93 -30.09 19.60
N SER A 546 -10.73 -30.69 19.66
CA SER A 546 -10.11 -31.34 18.51
C SER A 546 -10.88 -32.57 18.03
N GLU A 547 -11.80 -33.11 18.84
CA GLU A 547 -12.67 -34.23 18.43
C GLU A 547 -13.96 -33.77 17.72
N SER A 548 -14.11 -32.47 17.44
CA SER A 548 -15.24 -31.97 16.65
C SER A 548 -15.20 -32.56 15.24
N LEU A 549 -16.37 -33.03 14.79
CA LEU A 549 -16.53 -33.77 13.54
C LEU A 549 -16.79 -32.80 12.38
N PHE A 550 -16.18 -33.09 11.25
CA PHE A 550 -16.50 -32.47 9.97
C PHE A 550 -16.69 -33.57 8.91
N GLN A 551 -17.26 -33.19 7.76
CA GLN A 551 -17.43 -34.11 6.65
C GLN A 551 -16.32 -33.86 5.61
N PRO A 552 -15.33 -34.75 5.44
CA PRO A 552 -14.30 -34.58 4.42
C PRO A 552 -14.90 -34.52 3.02
N VAL A 553 -14.27 -33.75 2.13
CA VAL A 553 -14.61 -33.73 0.72
C VAL A 553 -13.62 -34.58 -0.07
N GLY A 554 -14.10 -35.58 -0.82
CA GLY A 554 -13.28 -36.50 -1.60
C GLY A 554 -13.79 -37.95 -1.55
N GLU A 555 -12.89 -38.92 -1.71
CA GLU A 555 -13.22 -40.36 -1.73
C GLU A 555 -13.69 -40.92 -0.38
N GLN A 556 -13.38 -40.22 0.73
CA GLN A 556 -13.86 -40.58 2.07
C GLN A 556 -15.15 -39.83 2.39
N THR A 557 -16.24 -40.59 2.59
CA THR A 557 -17.60 -40.06 2.78
C THR A 557 -18.11 -40.15 4.21
N SER A 558 -17.34 -40.68 5.15
CA SER A 558 -17.71 -40.69 6.58
C SER A 558 -17.19 -39.45 7.31
N ALA A 559 -17.99 -38.89 8.22
CA ALA A 559 -17.56 -37.84 9.12
C ALA A 559 -16.31 -38.27 9.93
N GLU A 560 -15.35 -37.36 10.05
CA GLU A 560 -14.06 -37.58 10.72
C GLU A 560 -13.81 -36.43 11.72
N SER A 561 -13.09 -36.71 12.81
CA SER A 561 -12.71 -35.65 13.74
C SER A 561 -11.49 -34.86 13.27
N LEU A 562 -11.39 -33.58 13.65
CA LEU A 562 -10.23 -32.74 13.33
C LEU A 562 -8.91 -33.35 13.84
N LEU A 563 -8.95 -34.07 14.96
CA LEU A 563 -7.81 -34.81 15.51
C LEU A 563 -7.37 -35.96 14.60
N GLN A 564 -8.32 -36.73 14.07
CA GLN A 564 -8.03 -37.85 13.17
C GLN A 564 -7.44 -37.35 11.85
N ALA A 565 -8.03 -36.30 11.28
CA ALA A 565 -7.58 -35.63 10.08
C ALA A 565 -6.17 -35.01 10.23
N CYS A 566 -5.90 -34.32 11.35
CA CYS A 566 -4.67 -33.55 11.52
C CYS A 566 -3.52 -34.31 12.21
N GLY A 567 -3.82 -35.38 12.93
CA GLY A 567 -2.85 -36.12 13.74
C GLY A 567 -2.40 -35.38 15.01
N ARG A 568 -1.38 -35.95 15.69
CA ARG A 568 -0.87 -35.43 16.98
C ARG A 568 0.00 -34.19 16.81
N GLY A 569 -0.31 -33.12 17.54
CA GLY A 569 0.42 -31.84 17.53
C GLY A 569 -0.50 -30.63 17.33
N TYR A 570 0.09 -29.53 16.88
CA TYR A 570 -0.67 -28.34 16.46
C TYR A 570 -1.15 -28.49 15.02
N PHE A 571 -2.31 -27.90 14.72
CA PHE A 571 -2.95 -27.88 13.41
C PHE A 571 -3.71 -26.57 13.21
N VAL A 572 -4.00 -26.25 11.94
CA VAL A 572 -4.78 -25.06 11.56
C VAL A 572 -6.18 -25.50 11.18
N VAL A 573 -7.20 -24.79 11.66
CA VAL A 573 -8.58 -24.95 11.20
C VAL A 573 -9.08 -23.60 10.69
N GLY A 574 -9.59 -23.57 9.47
CA GLY A 574 -10.22 -22.41 8.85
C GLY A 574 -11.66 -22.70 8.49
N VAL A 575 -12.61 -21.84 8.85
CA VAL A 575 -13.98 -21.84 8.29
C VAL A 575 -14.07 -20.72 7.27
N LEU A 576 -14.43 -21.03 6.02
CA LEU A 576 -14.31 -20.12 4.88
C LEU A 576 -15.66 -19.55 4.44
N GLY A 577 -15.69 -18.26 4.10
CA GLY A 577 -16.80 -17.64 3.39
C GLY A 577 -16.47 -17.54 1.90
N VAL A 578 -17.00 -18.45 1.07
CA VAL A 578 -16.62 -18.54 -0.35
C VAL A 578 -17.06 -17.30 -1.11
N GLY A 579 -16.15 -16.74 -1.91
CA GLY A 579 -16.40 -15.53 -2.69
C GLY A 579 -16.29 -14.22 -1.90
N GLN A 580 -16.08 -14.29 -0.58
CA GLN A 580 -15.85 -13.10 0.25
C GLN A 580 -14.39 -12.66 0.17
N GLU A 581 -14.14 -11.36 0.00
CA GLU A 581 -12.82 -10.78 -0.15
C GLU A 581 -11.90 -11.04 1.05
N PRO A 582 -12.38 -11.01 2.32
CA PRO A 582 -11.59 -11.48 3.46
C PRO A 582 -11.06 -12.92 3.31
N THR A 583 -11.87 -13.83 2.78
CA THR A 583 -11.46 -15.22 2.50
C THR A 583 -10.44 -15.27 1.38
N ASN A 584 -10.66 -14.51 0.31
CA ASN A 584 -9.77 -14.48 -0.84
C ASN A 584 -8.36 -13.99 -0.46
N HIS A 585 -8.27 -12.92 0.34
CA HIS A 585 -7.00 -12.44 0.88
C HIS A 585 -6.32 -13.47 1.78
N ALA A 586 -7.07 -14.04 2.73
CA ALA A 586 -6.56 -15.08 3.63
C ALA A 586 -5.94 -16.27 2.86
N LEU A 587 -6.62 -16.76 1.81
CA LEU A 587 -6.13 -17.86 0.99
C LEU A 587 -4.92 -17.47 0.13
N ARG A 588 -4.88 -16.25 -0.43
CA ARG A 588 -3.71 -15.74 -1.16
C ARG A 588 -2.49 -15.61 -0.25
N ASP A 589 -2.67 -15.10 0.96
CA ASP A 589 -1.59 -14.99 1.94
C ASP A 589 -1.03 -16.37 2.36
N ILE A 590 -1.91 -17.37 2.50
CA ILE A 590 -1.50 -18.75 2.78
C ILE A 590 -0.76 -19.36 1.59
N ALA A 591 -1.27 -19.15 0.36
CA ALA A 591 -0.64 -19.63 -0.86
C ALA A 591 0.77 -19.02 -1.07
N ALA A 592 0.96 -17.74 -0.75
CA ALA A 592 2.26 -17.08 -0.84
C ALA A 592 3.35 -17.73 0.05
N LEU A 593 2.95 -18.42 1.14
CA LEU A 593 3.85 -19.10 2.07
C LEU A 593 3.80 -20.63 1.96
N ARG A 594 3.34 -21.16 0.83
CA ARG A 594 3.22 -22.60 0.55
C ARG A 594 4.40 -23.42 1.07
N GLY A 595 5.61 -23.03 0.65
CA GLY A 595 6.83 -23.78 0.97
C GLY A 595 7.13 -23.86 2.46
N GLU A 596 6.75 -22.84 3.24
CA GLU A 596 6.94 -22.85 4.69
C GLU A 596 5.90 -23.72 5.40
N PHE A 597 4.63 -23.65 4.99
CA PHE A 597 3.58 -24.53 5.51
C PHE A 597 3.83 -26.01 5.19
N GLU A 598 4.23 -26.32 3.95
CA GLU A 598 4.58 -27.69 3.56
C GLU A 598 5.82 -28.20 4.32
N LYS A 599 6.79 -27.31 4.61
CA LYS A 599 7.96 -27.64 5.44
C LYS A 599 7.62 -27.85 6.91
N TRP A 600 6.64 -27.11 7.46
CA TRP A 600 6.11 -27.36 8.80
C TRP A 600 5.47 -28.75 8.90
N GLY A 601 4.87 -29.23 7.79
CA GLY A 601 4.44 -30.60 7.62
C GLY A 601 3.22 -31.01 8.45
N ARG A 602 2.46 -30.03 8.97
CA ARG A 602 1.18 -30.25 9.66
C ARG A 602 0.00 -29.99 8.73
N GLN A 603 -1.10 -30.67 9.01
CA GLN A 603 -2.34 -30.54 8.25
C GLN A 603 -3.06 -29.24 8.59
N MET A 604 -3.74 -28.69 7.58
CA MET A 604 -4.65 -27.56 7.69
C MET A 604 -6.02 -28.02 7.20
N VAL A 605 -7.06 -27.88 8.02
CA VAL A 605 -8.43 -28.23 7.63
C VAL A 605 -9.19 -26.96 7.29
N LEU A 606 -9.61 -26.85 6.03
CA LEU A 606 -10.42 -25.75 5.53
C LEU A 606 -11.86 -26.22 5.32
N LEU A 607 -12.75 -25.64 6.11
CA LEU A 607 -14.15 -26.01 6.22
C LEU A 607 -15.06 -25.03 5.51
N PHE A 608 -16.08 -25.58 4.85
CA PHE A 608 -17.14 -24.84 4.18
C PHE A 608 -18.43 -24.98 5.00
N PRO A 609 -19.25 -23.92 5.14
CA PRO A 609 -20.52 -24.00 5.84
C PRO A 609 -21.53 -24.99 5.23
N SER A 610 -21.40 -25.31 3.93
CA SER A 610 -22.25 -26.27 3.24
C SER A 610 -21.59 -26.84 1.98
N GLU A 611 -22.11 -27.95 1.48
CA GLU A 611 -21.67 -28.56 0.20
C GLU A 611 -21.90 -27.61 -1.00
N GLU A 612 -22.95 -26.79 -0.95
CA GLU A 612 -23.21 -25.77 -1.98
C GLU A 612 -22.14 -24.69 -2.00
N GLN A 613 -21.69 -24.23 -0.83
CA GLN A 613 -20.58 -23.27 -0.73
C GLN A 613 -19.28 -23.89 -1.24
N TYR A 614 -19.00 -25.15 -0.89
CA TYR A 614 -17.86 -25.86 -1.46
C TYR A 614 -17.92 -25.96 -2.99
N LYS A 615 -19.08 -26.25 -3.57
CA LYS A 615 -19.26 -26.30 -5.03
C LYS A 615 -19.04 -24.95 -5.73
N LYS A 616 -19.14 -23.83 -5.00
CA LYS A 616 -18.80 -22.49 -5.51
C LYS A 616 -17.30 -22.20 -5.43
N PHE A 617 -16.57 -22.90 -4.56
CA PHE A 617 -15.13 -22.72 -4.42
C PHE A 617 -14.41 -23.17 -5.69
N ARG A 618 -13.41 -22.38 -6.11
CA ARG A 618 -12.58 -22.62 -7.29
C ARG A 618 -11.12 -22.62 -6.85
N PRO A 619 -10.55 -23.79 -6.50
CA PRO A 619 -9.16 -23.87 -6.08
C PRO A 619 -8.17 -23.27 -7.10
N GLU A 620 -8.54 -23.24 -8.38
CA GLU A 620 -7.76 -22.67 -9.47
C GLU A 620 -7.57 -21.15 -9.34
N GLU A 621 -8.45 -20.45 -8.61
CA GLU A 621 -8.33 -19.02 -8.32
C GLU A 621 -7.24 -18.72 -7.28
N PHE A 622 -6.75 -19.74 -6.58
CA PHE A 622 -5.73 -19.66 -5.53
C PHE A 622 -4.55 -20.59 -5.85
N PRO A 623 -3.83 -20.35 -6.96
CA PRO A 623 -2.69 -21.19 -7.32
C PRO A 623 -1.64 -21.15 -6.22
N GLY A 624 -1.15 -22.32 -5.81
CA GLY A 624 -0.10 -22.42 -4.79
C GLY A 624 -0.58 -22.65 -3.37
N LEU A 625 -1.85 -22.97 -3.12
CA LEU A 625 -2.26 -23.45 -1.80
C LEU A 625 -1.45 -24.70 -1.37
N PRO A 626 -1.04 -24.80 -0.08
CA PRO A 626 -0.32 -25.96 0.46
C PRO A 626 -0.99 -27.30 0.17
N SER A 627 -0.19 -28.30 -0.21
CA SER A 627 -0.68 -29.68 -0.40
C SER A 627 -1.10 -30.37 0.90
N THR A 628 -0.81 -29.77 2.06
CA THR A 628 -1.22 -30.22 3.39
C THR A 628 -2.62 -29.73 3.80
N ILE A 629 -3.38 -29.13 2.87
CA ILE A 629 -4.75 -28.72 3.13
C ILE A 629 -5.72 -29.87 2.87
N GLN A 630 -6.59 -30.13 3.84
CA GLN A 630 -7.77 -30.98 3.70
C GLN A 630 -9.03 -30.11 3.69
N TYR A 631 -9.91 -30.39 2.74
CA TYR A 631 -11.18 -29.67 2.60
C TYR A 631 -12.32 -30.48 3.22
N GLY A 632 -13.28 -29.77 3.82
CA GLY A 632 -14.39 -30.40 4.53
C GLY A 632 -15.64 -29.52 4.64
N ILE A 633 -16.78 -30.11 4.98
CA ILE A 633 -18.01 -29.39 5.32
C ILE A 633 -18.15 -29.35 6.84
N ASP A 634 -18.40 -28.17 7.41
CA ASP A 634 -18.72 -28.01 8.83
C ASP A 634 -20.15 -28.49 9.10
N ILE A 635 -20.27 -29.66 9.72
CA ILE A 635 -21.56 -30.31 9.97
C ILE A 635 -22.36 -29.42 10.94
N ASP A 636 -23.53 -28.99 10.49
CA ASP A 636 -24.45 -28.10 11.21
C ASP A 636 -23.82 -26.77 11.71
N ASN A 637 -22.73 -26.32 11.06
CA ASN A 637 -21.91 -25.18 11.49
C ASN A 637 -21.43 -25.30 12.95
N SER A 638 -21.20 -26.53 13.41
CA SER A 638 -20.86 -26.83 14.81
C SER A 638 -19.46 -26.34 15.18
N ILE A 639 -18.49 -26.46 14.28
CA ILE A 639 -17.11 -26.01 14.48
C ILE A 639 -17.06 -24.48 14.46
N GLN A 640 -17.72 -23.84 13.51
CA GLN A 640 -17.87 -22.37 13.46
C GLN A 640 -18.51 -21.85 14.75
N LYS A 641 -19.60 -22.46 15.21
CA LYS A 641 -20.27 -22.09 16.46
C LYS A 641 -19.33 -22.23 17.65
N GLN A 642 -18.57 -23.33 17.71
CA GLN A 642 -17.63 -23.57 18.80
C GLN A 642 -16.49 -22.54 18.83
N ILE A 643 -15.90 -22.22 17.67
CA ILE A 643 -14.86 -21.18 17.55
C ILE A 643 -15.42 -19.85 18.04
N TYR A 644 -16.60 -19.47 17.54
CA TYR A 644 -17.29 -18.24 17.94
C TYR A 644 -17.51 -18.14 19.46
N GLU A 645 -18.14 -19.16 20.06
CA GLU A 645 -18.49 -19.15 21.50
C GLU A 645 -17.26 -19.18 22.40
N THR A 646 -16.27 -20.02 22.06
CA THR A 646 -15.14 -20.27 22.96
C THR A 646 -14.07 -19.20 22.85
N MET A 647 -13.90 -18.58 21.68
CA MET A 647 -12.98 -17.46 21.47
C MET A 647 -13.65 -16.09 21.74
N LYS A 648 -14.95 -16.07 22.07
CA LYS A 648 -15.75 -14.86 22.32
C LYS A 648 -15.66 -13.86 21.17
N LEU A 649 -15.79 -14.38 19.95
CA LEU A 649 -15.71 -13.59 18.73
C LEU A 649 -16.87 -12.59 18.62
N SER A 650 -16.66 -11.52 17.86
CA SER A 650 -17.60 -10.39 17.78
C SER A 650 -18.88 -10.72 16.99
N SER A 651 -18.83 -11.70 16.10
CA SER A 651 -19.97 -12.13 15.29
C SER A 651 -19.89 -13.61 14.95
N LYS A 652 -21.02 -14.33 14.97
CA LYS A 652 -21.06 -15.73 14.52
C LYS A 652 -20.93 -15.83 12.99
N ASN A 653 -21.36 -14.81 12.25
CA ASN A 653 -21.55 -14.89 10.80
C ASN A 653 -20.39 -14.26 10.00
N THR A 654 -19.40 -13.68 10.67
CA THR A 654 -18.25 -13.06 10.01
C THR A 654 -17.20 -14.13 9.73
N LEU A 655 -16.99 -14.39 8.44
CA LEU A 655 -16.01 -15.34 7.90
C LEU A 655 -14.91 -14.57 7.12
N PRO A 656 -13.72 -15.17 6.92
CA PRO A 656 -13.30 -16.47 7.43
C PRO A 656 -12.96 -16.44 8.92
N MET A 657 -12.94 -17.61 9.56
CA MET A 657 -12.42 -17.78 10.93
C MET A 657 -11.26 -18.77 10.90
N PHE A 658 -10.08 -18.37 11.39
CA PHE A 658 -8.91 -19.25 11.47
C PHE A 658 -8.44 -19.41 12.90
N ILE A 659 -8.08 -20.64 13.28
CA ILE A 659 -7.43 -20.93 14.56
C ILE A 659 -6.19 -21.79 14.37
N ILE A 660 -5.23 -21.67 15.30
CA ILE A 660 -4.21 -22.69 15.54
C ILE A 660 -4.57 -23.38 16.84
N ALA A 661 -4.87 -24.67 16.75
CA ALA A 661 -5.26 -25.50 17.89
C ALA A 661 -4.31 -26.70 18.02
N ASP A 662 -4.37 -27.39 19.17
CA ASP A 662 -3.65 -28.65 19.36
C ASP A 662 -4.55 -29.79 19.84
N THR A 663 -3.95 -30.98 19.93
CA THR A 663 -4.62 -32.20 20.39
C THR A 663 -4.95 -32.24 21.88
N PHE A 664 -4.58 -31.20 22.63
CA PHE A 664 -4.97 -31.01 24.02
C PHE A 664 -6.07 -29.95 24.15
N ASN A 665 -6.72 -29.63 23.03
CA ASN A 665 -7.79 -28.65 22.92
C ASN A 665 -7.37 -27.22 23.27
N ARG A 666 -6.09 -26.87 23.10
CA ARG A 666 -5.59 -25.51 23.37
C ARG A 666 -5.57 -24.70 22.09
N VAL A 667 -6.09 -23.48 22.13
CA VAL A 667 -5.99 -22.52 21.03
C VAL A 667 -4.91 -21.50 21.35
N VAL A 668 -4.02 -21.25 20.40
CA VAL A 668 -2.88 -20.33 20.53
C VAL A 668 -2.94 -19.17 19.53
N PHE A 669 -3.87 -19.23 18.59
CA PHE A 669 -4.15 -18.19 17.61
C PHE A 669 -5.61 -18.23 17.20
N VAL A 670 -6.21 -17.06 17.01
CA VAL A 670 -7.53 -16.89 16.40
C VAL A 670 -7.50 -15.65 15.51
N SER A 671 -8.13 -15.74 14.35
CA SER A 671 -8.37 -14.65 13.42
C SER A 671 -9.81 -14.74 12.91
N GLN A 672 -10.47 -13.61 12.72
CA GLN A 672 -11.82 -13.54 12.18
C GLN A 672 -11.95 -12.38 11.20
N GLY A 673 -12.61 -12.63 10.07
CA GLY A 673 -12.90 -11.63 9.06
C GLY A 673 -11.65 -11.17 8.31
N TYR A 674 -11.61 -9.88 7.96
CA TYR A 674 -10.52 -9.32 7.17
C TYR A 674 -9.23 -9.22 7.98
N THR A 675 -8.17 -9.85 7.48
CA THR A 675 -6.83 -9.80 8.07
C THR A 675 -5.80 -9.95 6.95
N ILE A 676 -4.91 -8.96 6.81
CA ILE A 676 -3.81 -9.01 5.84
C ILE A 676 -2.61 -9.73 6.44
N GLY A 677 -1.90 -10.46 5.59
CA GLY A 677 -0.75 -11.25 5.98
C GLY A 677 -1.16 -12.40 6.89
N LEU A 678 -2.36 -12.96 6.73
CA LEU A 678 -2.83 -14.05 7.59
C LEU A 678 -1.85 -15.23 7.56
N GLY A 679 -1.32 -15.56 6.37
CA GLY A 679 -0.28 -16.57 6.22
C GLY A 679 0.95 -16.27 7.09
N GLU A 680 1.46 -15.02 7.05
CA GLU A 680 2.63 -14.60 7.84
C GLU A 680 2.31 -14.66 9.35
N GLN A 681 1.08 -14.29 9.76
CA GLN A 681 0.65 -14.37 11.15
C GLN A 681 0.54 -15.81 11.66
N LEU A 682 -0.05 -16.72 10.86
CA LEU A 682 -0.11 -18.15 11.17
C LEU A 682 1.30 -18.71 11.30
N MET A 683 2.18 -18.44 10.33
CA MET A 683 3.56 -18.93 10.35
C MET A 683 4.38 -18.36 11.51
N LYS A 684 4.14 -17.12 11.91
CA LYS A 684 4.77 -16.52 13.08
C LYS A 684 4.44 -17.29 14.36
N VAL A 685 3.17 -17.64 14.56
CA VAL A 685 2.77 -18.47 15.71
C VAL A 685 3.37 -19.86 15.58
N VAL A 686 3.31 -20.48 14.40
CA VAL A 686 3.91 -21.79 14.13
C VAL A 686 5.41 -21.83 14.43
N HIS A 687 6.18 -20.81 14.06
CA HIS A 687 7.60 -20.69 14.39
C HIS A 687 7.89 -20.48 15.88
N GLY A 688 6.89 -20.01 16.63
CA GLY A 688 6.94 -19.88 18.09
C GLY A 688 6.60 -21.17 18.85
N LEU A 689 5.97 -22.15 18.18
CA LEU A 689 5.67 -23.50 18.71
C LEU A 689 6.89 -24.42 18.60
#